data_AF-A0A0P6YDT3-F1
#
_entry.id   AF-A0A0P6YDT3-F1
#
_cell.length_a   1.000
_cell.length_b   1.000
_cell.length_c   1.000
_cell.angle_alpha   90.00
_cell.angle_beta   90.00
_cell.angle_gamma   90.00
#
_symmetry.space_group_name_H-M   'P 1'
#
loop_
_entity.id
_entity.type
_entity.pdbx_description
1 polymer ?
#
loop_
_entity_poly.entity_id
_entity_poly.type
_entity_poly.pdbx_seq_one_letter_code
_entity_poly.pdbx_strand_id
1 'polypeptide(L)'
;MSEKSVGVQEVTRSLADILQEKGIPISFQYGKAPEEMVDREVKREPTPRAKKLRDLYFNTYSSVDLEFPYWYTRKYMELDNEVPIVRRALALKHAFSHLTPSIYPGELLVMGKAHYYRGSFPMPWLSESFYVAKEDELYQEALKRGSASSGELSKFGSGGGNVTKSFGNVVSIAGKFGIRSEEVPALIKLAKQWVGKSVEDLGHKYEMMVPEYELKEKLMRSLICMFDSGFTLPQGREVINYYYPLQYGFDGLIEICKQRKAEVAGKADGDGITGMDRLYYYDAVIHVIEGLQTWILNYAKEARRLAGITEDAVQKREYEEIAETLEWIAHYQPRTFREALQLTYTLHIAVLNEDAISGMSPGRLGQVLWPWYEQDTEAGRLTKEKTLELLECHRVKFTCIDCFASTGVVGGVLSGNTFNNLSMGGLTKDGDPASNDLEKLILESAMSLQSPQPTLSVLYDEKLPEDFLLKAIECVKTGTGYPAWMNNQIGIQFLLSQYGPEGMTLPEARAIAIGGCLETSPCTWHPLTLNGKKYWIPGGAGQPTSVGVHFIANPKILECVLFNGYDHRLKEQIFPPHNRKLETYEELWEVYKQYYEMAVDALCKCNNIQHDIWRKNNMTVINSFLKPDCLEKGRHIGQLGYRYNATFNVESCGTINMVNSLAALKKLVYEDKKYTLDQMREAILENFGFKTAHEVGSFSLFSQVKKVGGEKYDKIHSDCLLANKYGNDDPYVDGILREYEDWFCAMCHKFESLYGKPLYACQISVSTHGPQGAATLATPDGRLAGTTYADGSMSAYPGTDRNGPYALFNSATVWDHAKSQNSQMNLKIHPSAVKGIEGSRKLLELTRAYMRRGAFHIQYNIVDSKILKDAQAHPENYRDLLIRVAGFTQYWVELGKQIQDEVIARTEYEEV
;
A
#
# COMPACT_ATOMS: atom_id res chain seq x y z
N MET A 1 -45.91 -38.25 -29.66
CA MET A 1 -45.61 -36.98 -30.35
C MET A 1 -44.79 -36.15 -29.39
N SER A 2 -43.49 -36.04 -29.66
CA SER A 2 -42.53 -35.23 -28.90
C SER A 2 -42.41 -33.87 -29.57
N GLU A 3 -42.91 -32.82 -28.94
CA GLU A 3 -42.53 -31.46 -29.32
C GLU A 3 -41.18 -31.15 -28.67
N LYS A 4 -40.14 -31.18 -29.51
CA LYS A 4 -38.85 -30.56 -29.21
C LYS A 4 -39.08 -29.05 -29.13
N SER A 5 -39.01 -28.49 -27.93
CA SER A 5 -38.77 -27.05 -27.76
C SER A 5 -37.39 -26.75 -28.33
N VAL A 6 -37.35 -26.16 -29.52
CA VAL A 6 -36.15 -25.54 -30.08
C VAL A 6 -35.84 -24.35 -29.18
N GLY A 7 -34.91 -24.54 -28.24
CA GLY A 7 -34.33 -23.44 -27.49
C GLY A 7 -33.61 -22.55 -28.49
N VAL A 8 -34.17 -21.37 -28.76
CA VAL A 8 -33.42 -20.28 -29.36
C VAL A 8 -32.25 -20.01 -28.41
N GLN A 9 -31.04 -20.38 -28.81
CA GLN A 9 -29.84 -19.86 -28.15
C GLN A 9 -29.89 -18.34 -28.34
N GLU A 10 -30.29 -17.62 -27.30
CA GLU A 10 -30.21 -16.16 -27.26
C GLU A 10 -28.75 -15.78 -27.47
N VAL A 11 -28.44 -15.17 -28.62
CA VAL A 11 -27.10 -14.64 -28.90
C VAL A 11 -26.92 -13.39 -28.05
N THR A 12 -26.48 -13.56 -26.82
CA THR A 12 -26.07 -12.46 -25.95
C THR A 12 -24.77 -11.87 -26.49
N ARG A 13 -24.78 -10.59 -26.89
CA ARG A 13 -23.62 -9.90 -27.47
C ARG A 13 -22.81 -9.14 -26.41
N SER A 14 -21.48 -9.20 -26.50
CA SER A 14 -20.59 -8.41 -25.64
C SER A 14 -20.46 -6.97 -26.15
N LEU A 15 -20.02 -6.05 -25.28
CA LEU A 15 -19.71 -4.68 -25.71
C LEU A 15 -18.60 -4.66 -26.77
N ALA A 16 -17.57 -5.51 -26.65
CA ALA A 16 -16.51 -5.62 -27.65
C ALA A 16 -17.06 -5.91 -29.06
N ASP A 17 -17.97 -6.89 -29.19
CA ASP A 17 -18.58 -7.24 -30.49
C ASP A 17 -19.39 -6.07 -31.07
N ILE A 18 -20.04 -5.29 -30.20
CA ILE A 18 -20.84 -4.12 -30.60
C ILE A 18 -19.93 -2.99 -31.07
N LEU A 19 -18.84 -2.71 -30.37
CA LEU A 19 -17.88 -1.67 -30.74
C LEU A 19 -17.21 -1.99 -32.08
N GLN A 20 -16.82 -3.25 -32.29
CA GLN A 20 -16.19 -3.71 -33.52
C GLN A 20 -17.15 -3.59 -34.72
N GLU A 21 -18.40 -4.06 -34.60
CA GLU A 21 -19.40 -3.94 -35.67
C GLU A 21 -19.67 -2.48 -36.05
N LYS A 22 -19.72 -1.58 -35.05
CA LYS A 22 -20.00 -0.16 -35.25
C LYS A 22 -18.76 0.65 -35.67
N GLY A 23 -17.59 0.03 -35.77
CA GLY A 23 -16.35 0.73 -36.12
C GLY A 23 -15.93 1.79 -35.10
N ILE A 24 -16.28 1.62 -33.82
CA ILE A 24 -15.93 2.56 -32.76
C ILE A 24 -14.47 2.30 -32.34
N PRO A 25 -13.57 3.30 -32.36
CA PRO A 25 -12.12 3.11 -32.29
C PRO A 25 -11.57 2.81 -30.88
N ILE A 26 -12.39 2.28 -29.97
CA ILE A 26 -11.96 1.95 -28.60
C ILE A 26 -11.36 0.55 -28.62
N SER A 27 -10.10 0.44 -28.21
CA SER A 27 -9.40 -0.84 -28.13
C SER A 27 -8.47 -0.86 -26.92
N PHE A 28 -8.08 -2.06 -26.48
CA PHE A 28 -7.07 -2.24 -25.43
C PHE A 28 -5.65 -2.30 -25.99
N GLN A 29 -5.42 -1.86 -27.23
CA GLN A 29 -4.14 -1.92 -27.92
C GLN A 29 -3.79 -0.58 -28.55
N TYR A 30 -2.51 -0.22 -28.46
CA TYR A 30 -1.93 0.89 -29.20
C TYR A 30 -0.71 0.39 -29.98
N GLY A 31 -0.89 0.19 -31.29
CA GLY A 31 0.12 -0.40 -32.19
C GLY A 31 -0.38 -1.70 -32.85
N LYS A 32 0.56 -2.57 -33.25
CA LYS A 32 0.27 -3.92 -33.74
C LYS A 32 1.14 -4.99 -33.07
N ALA A 33 0.54 -5.84 -32.23
CA ALA A 33 1.23 -6.96 -31.60
C ALA A 33 1.49 -8.10 -32.58
N PRO A 34 2.54 -8.90 -32.33
CA PRO A 34 2.70 -10.21 -32.96
C PRO A 34 1.48 -11.10 -32.74
N GLU A 35 1.17 -11.99 -33.69
CA GLU A 35 0.08 -12.97 -33.53
C GLU A 35 0.42 -14.03 -32.49
N GLU A 36 1.69 -14.44 -32.43
CA GLU A 36 2.20 -15.38 -31.44
C GLU A 36 2.33 -14.73 -30.05
N MET A 37 2.33 -15.58 -29.01
CA MET A 37 2.57 -15.15 -27.64
C MET A 37 4.05 -14.81 -27.45
N VAL A 38 4.36 -13.65 -26.88
CA VAL A 38 5.75 -13.20 -26.69
C VAL A 38 6.11 -13.17 -25.22
N ASP A 39 7.12 -13.96 -24.86
CA ASP A 39 7.66 -14.01 -23.50
C ASP A 39 8.67 -12.87 -23.24
N ARG A 40 8.97 -12.65 -21.95
CA ARG A 40 9.90 -11.65 -21.44
C ARG A 40 11.34 -12.05 -21.77
N GLU A 41 12.16 -11.09 -22.19
CA GLU A 41 13.53 -11.38 -22.61
C GLU A 41 14.53 -11.56 -21.45
N VAL A 42 14.32 -10.88 -20.33
CA VAL A 42 15.27 -10.88 -19.22
C VAL A 42 14.95 -12.02 -18.28
N LYS A 43 15.78 -13.06 -18.32
CA LYS A 43 15.72 -14.22 -17.42
C LYS A 43 17.04 -14.34 -16.65
N ARG A 44 16.91 -14.51 -15.34
CA ARG A 44 18.01 -14.72 -14.39
C ARG A 44 17.59 -15.82 -13.45
N GLU A 45 18.53 -16.66 -13.05
CA GLU A 45 18.28 -17.71 -12.07
C GLU A 45 18.78 -17.26 -10.70
N PRO A 46 18.01 -17.50 -9.62
CA PRO A 46 18.48 -17.25 -8.27
C PRO A 46 19.55 -18.26 -7.86
N THR A 47 20.28 -17.96 -6.78
CA THR A 47 21.17 -18.95 -6.17
C THR A 47 20.40 -20.22 -5.74
N PRO A 48 21.03 -21.40 -5.71
CA PRO A 48 20.36 -22.65 -5.32
C PRO A 48 19.66 -22.56 -3.95
N ARG A 49 20.28 -21.84 -3.01
CA ARG A 49 19.70 -21.58 -1.68
C ARG A 49 18.45 -20.72 -1.76
N ALA A 50 18.53 -19.57 -2.41
CA ALA A 50 17.40 -18.66 -2.54
C ALA A 50 16.23 -19.31 -3.28
N LYS A 51 16.52 -20.11 -4.32
CA LYS A 51 15.51 -20.93 -5.01
C LYS A 51 14.77 -21.84 -4.04
N LYS A 52 15.50 -22.62 -3.22
CA LYS A 52 14.91 -23.54 -2.25
C LYS A 52 14.03 -22.83 -1.22
N LEU A 53 14.47 -21.67 -0.72
CA LEU A 53 13.69 -20.86 0.24
C LEU A 53 12.42 -20.28 -0.39
N ARG A 54 12.49 -19.84 -1.66
CA ARG A 54 11.29 -19.41 -2.42
C ARG A 54 10.36 -20.57 -2.73
N ASP A 55 10.88 -21.73 -3.08
CA ASP A 55 10.06 -22.91 -3.34
C ASP A 55 9.37 -23.39 -2.05
N LEU A 56 10.00 -23.20 -0.87
CA LEU A 56 9.33 -23.36 0.41
C LEU A 56 8.18 -22.35 0.57
N TYR A 57 8.40 -21.07 0.27
CA TYR A 57 7.33 -20.05 0.27
C TYR A 57 6.13 -20.48 -0.59
N PHE A 58 6.37 -21.00 -1.79
CA PHE A 58 5.30 -21.45 -2.70
C PHE A 58 4.43 -22.57 -2.14
N ASN A 59 5.00 -23.38 -1.23
CA ASN A 59 4.33 -24.51 -0.58
C ASN A 59 3.79 -24.16 0.82
N THR A 60 3.76 -22.88 1.20
CA THR A 60 3.25 -22.42 2.50
C THR A 60 1.98 -21.59 2.35
N TYR A 61 1.10 -21.72 3.35
CA TYR A 61 -0.11 -20.92 3.47
C TYR A 61 0.10 -19.73 4.41
N SER A 62 -0.57 -18.62 4.12
CA SER A 62 -0.73 -17.50 5.06
C SER A 62 -1.47 -17.99 6.30
N SER A 63 -0.81 -17.90 7.46
CA SER A 63 -1.24 -18.57 8.69
C SER A 63 -1.36 -17.60 9.88
N VAL A 64 -2.35 -17.84 10.74
CA VAL A 64 -2.55 -17.11 11.99
C VAL A 64 -1.78 -17.79 13.11
N ASP A 65 -1.03 -17.01 13.87
CA ASP A 65 -0.43 -17.37 15.15
C ASP A 65 -1.11 -16.62 16.29
N LEU A 66 -1.11 -17.21 17.49
CA LEU A 66 -1.71 -16.61 18.69
C LEU A 66 -0.71 -16.33 19.81
N GLU A 67 0.57 -16.71 19.68
CA GLU A 67 1.56 -16.52 20.76
C GLU A 67 1.73 -15.04 21.13
N PHE A 68 2.00 -14.18 20.14
CA PHE A 68 2.17 -12.75 20.37
C PHE A 68 0.93 -12.12 21.03
N PRO A 69 -0.29 -12.22 20.46
CA PRO A 69 -1.46 -11.57 21.05
C PRO A 69 -1.85 -12.17 22.40
N TYR A 70 -1.59 -13.46 22.65
CA TYR A 70 -1.79 -14.07 23.96
C TYR A 70 -0.90 -13.42 25.02
N TRP A 71 0.41 -13.39 24.80
CA TRP A 71 1.36 -12.86 25.78
C TRP A 71 1.21 -11.36 25.97
N TYR A 72 0.96 -10.62 24.89
CA TYR A 72 0.65 -9.19 24.97
C TYR A 72 -0.61 -8.95 25.83
N THR A 73 -1.73 -9.59 25.48
CA THR A 73 -3.01 -9.40 26.17
C THR A 73 -2.92 -9.77 27.64
N ARG A 74 -2.31 -10.94 27.93
CA ARG A 74 -2.13 -11.41 29.31
C ARG A 74 -1.42 -10.36 30.15
N LYS A 75 -0.27 -9.88 29.69
CA LYS A 75 0.51 -8.93 30.47
C LYS A 75 -0.14 -7.56 30.55
N TYR A 76 -0.76 -7.11 29.47
CA TYR A 76 -1.49 -5.85 29.43
C TYR A 76 -2.62 -5.85 30.48
N MET A 77 -3.41 -6.92 30.58
CA MET A 77 -4.52 -7.02 31.54
C MET A 77 -4.04 -7.12 33.00
N GLU A 78 -2.87 -7.70 33.27
CA GLU A 78 -2.25 -7.69 34.61
C GLU A 78 -1.87 -6.29 35.11
N LEU A 79 -1.70 -5.32 34.20
CA LEU A 79 -1.12 -4.00 34.45
C LEU A 79 -2.16 -2.87 34.39
N ASP A 80 -3.40 -3.12 34.84
CA ASP A 80 -4.53 -2.21 34.56
C ASP A 80 -4.39 -0.77 35.07
N ASN A 81 -3.56 -0.56 36.09
CA ASN A 81 -3.32 0.75 36.71
C ASN A 81 -1.91 1.31 36.43
N GLU A 82 -1.16 0.71 35.52
CA GLU A 82 0.16 1.20 35.12
C GLU A 82 0.03 2.40 34.16
N VAL A 83 1.04 3.29 34.15
CA VAL A 83 1.14 4.40 33.20
C VAL A 83 1.03 3.85 31.77
N PRO A 84 0.17 4.40 30.88
CA PRO A 84 -0.17 3.77 29.60
C PRO A 84 1.03 3.38 28.73
N ILE A 85 2.05 4.23 28.59
CA ILE A 85 3.24 3.91 27.80
C ILE A 85 4.11 2.82 28.45
N VAL A 86 4.19 2.78 29.78
CA VAL A 86 4.92 1.74 30.51
C VAL A 86 4.16 0.42 30.44
N ARG A 87 2.83 0.45 30.60
CA ARG A 87 1.93 -0.70 30.40
C ARG A 87 2.12 -1.32 29.01
N ARG A 88 2.08 -0.48 27.97
CA ARG A 88 2.32 -0.88 26.58
C ARG A 88 3.70 -1.50 26.41
N ALA A 89 4.74 -0.87 26.92
CA ALA A 89 6.12 -1.35 26.85
C ALA A 89 6.33 -2.70 27.54
N LEU A 90 5.79 -2.88 28.75
CA LEU A 90 5.88 -4.14 29.49
C LEU A 90 5.11 -5.26 28.81
N ALA A 91 3.94 -4.96 28.21
CA ALA A 91 3.19 -5.93 27.42
C ALA A 91 3.95 -6.35 26.14
N LEU A 92 4.54 -5.40 25.42
CA LEU A 92 5.41 -5.67 24.27
C LEU A 92 6.63 -6.51 24.69
N LYS A 93 7.34 -6.10 25.76
CA LYS A 93 8.47 -6.84 26.33
C LYS A 93 8.09 -8.29 26.58
N HIS A 94 6.94 -8.51 27.22
CA HIS A 94 6.46 -9.85 27.54
C HIS A 94 6.13 -10.64 26.28
N ALA A 95 5.47 -10.04 25.28
CA ALA A 95 5.17 -10.70 24.02
C ALA A 95 6.44 -11.15 23.28
N PHE A 96 7.39 -10.24 23.04
CA PHE A 96 8.65 -10.56 22.35
C PHE A 96 9.47 -11.63 23.07
N SER A 97 9.51 -11.60 24.41
CA SER A 97 10.33 -12.53 25.21
C SER A 97 9.83 -13.98 25.17
N HIS A 98 8.59 -14.22 24.74
CA HIS A 98 7.95 -15.55 24.78
C HIS A 98 7.59 -16.12 23.40
N LEU A 99 8.00 -15.44 22.32
CA LEU A 99 7.78 -15.97 20.97
C LEU A 99 8.65 -17.20 20.71
N THR A 100 8.06 -18.20 20.08
CA THR A 100 8.77 -19.38 19.57
C THR A 100 9.70 -18.97 18.41
N PRO A 101 11.02 -19.14 18.56
CA PRO A 101 11.96 -18.88 17.47
C PRO A 101 11.88 -19.99 16.41
N SER A 102 11.75 -19.62 15.14
CA SER A 102 11.73 -20.59 14.02
C SER A 102 12.80 -20.26 12.99
N ILE A 103 13.70 -21.23 12.75
CA ILE A 103 14.78 -21.12 11.77
C ILE A 103 14.65 -22.28 10.79
N TYR A 104 14.48 -21.97 9.52
CA TYR A 104 14.30 -22.96 8.46
C TYR A 104 15.67 -23.35 7.87
N PRO A 105 15.89 -24.63 7.50
CA PRO A 105 17.12 -25.06 6.87
C PRO A 105 17.44 -24.24 5.61
N GLY A 106 18.69 -23.79 5.50
CA GLY A 106 19.19 -22.96 4.41
C GLY A 106 19.05 -21.45 4.63
N GLU A 107 18.34 -20.98 5.66
CA GLU A 107 18.30 -19.55 5.97
C GLU A 107 19.68 -19.00 6.37
N LEU A 108 20.04 -17.81 5.86
CA LEU A 108 21.20 -17.04 6.31
C LEU A 108 20.80 -15.81 7.14
N LEU A 109 19.60 -15.30 6.87
CA LEU A 109 18.90 -14.26 7.62
C LEU A 109 17.67 -14.91 8.25
N VAL A 110 17.49 -14.70 9.55
CA VAL A 110 16.45 -15.37 10.34
C VAL A 110 15.49 -14.37 10.97
N MET A 111 14.55 -14.86 11.77
CA MET A 111 13.43 -14.13 12.37
C MET A 111 12.23 -13.95 11.44
N GLY A 112 11.07 -13.73 12.02
CA GLY A 112 9.79 -13.58 11.31
C GLY A 112 8.73 -13.05 12.27
N LYS A 113 7.60 -12.59 11.72
CA LYS A 113 6.51 -12.04 12.54
C LYS A 113 5.95 -13.06 13.52
N ALA A 114 5.84 -14.32 13.08
CA ALA A 114 5.41 -15.47 13.86
C ALA A 114 6.22 -16.71 13.46
N HIS A 115 5.97 -17.85 14.11
CA HIS A 115 6.71 -19.10 13.89
C HIS A 115 6.44 -19.74 12.50
N TYR A 116 5.27 -19.46 11.90
CA TYR A 116 4.97 -19.86 10.52
C TYR A 116 5.78 -19.06 9.49
N TYR A 117 6.17 -19.71 8.38
CA TYR A 117 6.92 -19.07 7.31
C TYR A 117 6.19 -17.84 6.73
N ARG A 118 4.89 -17.95 6.46
CA ARG A 118 3.97 -16.85 6.13
C ARG A 118 3.02 -16.56 7.31
N GLY A 119 3.60 -16.24 8.47
CA GLY A 119 2.86 -16.05 9.71
C GLY A 119 2.47 -14.59 9.98
N SER A 120 1.26 -14.38 10.47
CA SER A 120 0.81 -13.12 11.07
C SER A 120 -0.13 -13.42 12.24
N PHE A 121 -0.58 -12.41 12.97
CA PHE A 121 -1.42 -12.60 14.16
C PHE A 121 -2.43 -11.45 14.33
N PRO A 122 -3.60 -11.71 14.95
CA PRO A 122 -4.60 -10.68 15.24
C PRO A 122 -4.09 -9.69 16.29
N MET A 123 -4.61 -8.47 16.23
CA MET A 123 -4.32 -7.42 17.21
C MET A 123 -5.63 -6.92 17.84
N PRO A 124 -6.22 -7.68 18.78
CA PRO A 124 -7.54 -7.37 19.34
C PRO A 124 -7.58 -6.06 20.14
N TRP A 125 -6.43 -5.51 20.53
CA TRP A 125 -6.36 -4.16 21.11
C TRP A 125 -6.60 -3.05 20.09
N LEU A 126 -6.42 -3.31 18.79
CA LEU A 126 -6.78 -2.37 17.72
C LEU A 126 -8.22 -2.59 17.29
N SER A 127 -8.53 -3.82 16.85
CA SER A 127 -9.85 -4.21 16.36
C SER A 127 -10.05 -5.71 16.55
N GLU A 128 -11.25 -6.09 16.96
CA GLU A 128 -11.71 -7.44 17.22
C GLU A 128 -12.88 -7.86 16.34
N SER A 129 -13.61 -6.90 15.76
CA SER A 129 -14.93 -7.12 15.16
C SER A 129 -14.92 -8.03 13.92
N PHE A 130 -13.88 -7.94 13.08
CA PHE A 130 -13.89 -8.55 11.75
C PHE A 130 -13.56 -10.05 11.70
N TYR A 131 -13.15 -10.64 12.82
CA TYR A 131 -12.73 -12.06 12.89
C TYR A 131 -13.41 -12.86 14.02
N VAL A 132 -14.48 -12.32 14.61
CA VAL A 132 -15.43 -13.10 15.43
C VAL A 132 -16.43 -13.82 14.50
N ALA A 133 -17.00 -14.93 14.96
CA ALA A 133 -17.96 -15.73 14.19
C ALA A 133 -19.17 -14.90 13.73
N LYS A 134 -19.73 -15.24 12.56
CA LYS A 134 -20.84 -14.48 11.97
C LYS A 134 -22.09 -14.48 12.84
N GLU A 135 -22.31 -15.54 13.60
CA GLU A 135 -23.44 -15.67 14.52
C GLU A 135 -23.22 -14.98 15.87
N ASP A 136 -22.01 -14.49 16.16
CA ASP A 136 -21.70 -13.78 17.41
C ASP A 136 -22.30 -12.36 17.37
N GLU A 137 -22.87 -11.92 18.49
CA GLU A 137 -23.50 -10.60 18.62
C GLU A 137 -22.53 -9.47 18.26
N LEU A 138 -21.23 -9.63 18.55
CA LEU A 138 -20.18 -8.68 18.19
C LEU A 138 -20.06 -8.49 16.67
N TYR A 139 -20.19 -9.58 15.90
CA TYR A 139 -20.16 -9.50 14.44
C TYR A 139 -21.43 -8.85 13.89
N GLN A 140 -22.60 -9.17 14.47
CA GLN A 140 -23.87 -8.58 14.07
C GLN A 140 -23.95 -7.07 14.36
N GLU A 141 -23.34 -6.62 15.45
CA GLU A 141 -23.18 -5.19 15.73
C GLU A 141 -22.21 -4.54 14.75
N ALA A 142 -21.09 -5.19 14.42
CA ALA A 142 -20.14 -4.71 13.42
C ALA A 142 -20.76 -4.59 12.02
N LEU A 143 -21.69 -5.47 11.64
CA LEU A 143 -22.45 -5.37 10.38
C LEU A 143 -23.36 -4.14 10.32
N LYS A 144 -23.85 -3.64 11.46
CA LYS A 144 -24.63 -2.39 11.52
C LYS A 144 -23.72 -1.17 11.38
N ARG A 145 -22.44 -1.31 11.72
CA ARG A 145 -21.38 -0.31 11.50
C ARG A 145 -20.97 -0.38 10.02
N GLY A 146 -20.67 0.76 9.41
CA GLY A 146 -20.28 0.82 7.99
C GLY A 146 -18.97 0.10 7.66
N SER A 147 -18.16 -0.20 8.68
CA SER A 147 -16.83 -0.82 8.58
C SER A 147 -16.82 -2.22 7.93
N ALA A 148 -17.94 -2.94 7.93
CA ALA A 148 -18.04 -4.28 7.32
C ALA A 148 -18.30 -4.28 5.80
N SER A 149 -18.83 -3.19 5.24
CA SER A 149 -19.37 -3.15 3.86
C SER A 149 -18.29 -3.39 2.80
N SER A 150 -17.06 -2.94 3.06
CA SER A 150 -15.93 -3.13 2.14
C SER A 150 -15.55 -4.60 2.00
N GLY A 151 -15.74 -5.41 3.05
CA GLY A 151 -15.45 -6.84 3.04
C GLY A 151 -16.34 -7.65 2.09
N GLU A 152 -17.58 -7.21 1.84
CA GLU A 152 -18.52 -7.90 0.95
C GLU A 152 -18.14 -7.76 -0.54
N LEU A 153 -17.59 -6.60 -0.91
CA LEU A 153 -17.21 -6.26 -2.27
C LEU A 153 -15.73 -6.48 -2.57
N SER A 154 -14.95 -6.90 -1.57
CA SER A 154 -13.53 -7.23 -1.69
C SER A 154 -13.33 -8.73 -1.83
N LYS A 155 -12.45 -9.14 -2.76
CA LYS A 155 -12.18 -10.56 -3.04
C LYS A 155 -10.69 -10.85 -3.15
N PHE A 156 -10.29 -12.01 -2.65
CA PHE A 156 -8.95 -12.58 -2.87
C PHE A 156 -8.93 -13.55 -4.04
N GLY A 157 -7.75 -13.75 -4.62
CA GLY A 157 -7.46 -14.94 -5.41
C GLY A 157 -7.43 -16.17 -4.51
N SER A 158 -8.04 -17.26 -4.95
CA SER A 158 -8.07 -18.54 -4.22
C SER A 158 -6.80 -19.37 -4.41
N GLY A 159 -5.83 -18.91 -5.21
CA GLY A 159 -4.59 -19.60 -5.48
C GLY A 159 -3.44 -19.17 -4.57
N GLY A 160 -2.27 -19.75 -4.82
CA GLY A 160 -1.06 -19.46 -4.04
C GLY A 160 -1.18 -19.84 -2.57
N GLY A 161 -0.77 -18.94 -1.67
CA GLY A 161 -0.79 -19.18 -0.23
C GLY A 161 -2.05 -18.72 0.51
N ASN A 162 -3.06 -18.18 -0.19
CA ASN A 162 -4.28 -17.67 0.46
C ASN A 162 -5.20 -18.82 0.91
N VAL A 163 -5.60 -18.82 2.19
CA VAL A 163 -6.62 -19.72 2.74
C VAL A 163 -7.97 -19.01 2.71
N THR A 164 -8.64 -19.08 1.56
CA THR A 164 -9.94 -18.42 1.32
C THR A 164 -11.15 -19.26 1.76
N LYS A 165 -10.92 -20.54 2.09
CA LYS A 165 -11.94 -21.50 2.58
C LYS A 165 -11.31 -22.43 3.60
N SER A 166 -12.10 -22.86 4.59
CA SER A 166 -11.67 -23.87 5.56
C SER A 166 -11.50 -25.24 4.90
N PHE A 167 -10.52 -26.01 5.35
CA PHE A 167 -10.25 -27.38 4.88
C PHE A 167 -9.58 -28.21 5.97
N GLY A 168 -9.93 -29.49 6.10
CA GLY A 168 -9.38 -30.36 7.15
C GLY A 168 -9.52 -29.72 8.54
N ASN A 169 -8.38 -29.57 9.24
CA ASN A 169 -8.30 -28.93 10.56
C ASN A 169 -7.90 -27.44 10.48
N VAL A 170 -8.04 -26.80 9.32
CA VAL A 170 -7.70 -25.38 9.11
C VAL A 170 -8.98 -24.60 8.83
N VAL A 171 -9.18 -23.51 9.58
CA VAL A 171 -10.30 -22.58 9.43
C VAL A 171 -9.81 -21.32 8.70
N SER A 172 -10.56 -20.86 7.70
CA SER A 172 -10.29 -19.58 7.04
C SER A 172 -10.82 -18.42 7.89
N ILE A 173 -9.94 -17.45 8.17
CA ILE A 173 -10.25 -16.22 8.91
C ILE A 173 -9.89 -15.01 8.04
N ALA A 174 -10.72 -13.97 8.13
CA ALA A 174 -10.58 -12.72 7.36
C ALA A 174 -10.40 -12.93 5.83
N GLY A 175 -10.96 -14.04 5.30
CA GLY A 175 -10.94 -14.37 3.88
C GLY A 175 -9.57 -14.75 3.30
N LYS A 176 -8.49 -14.81 4.11
CA LYS A 176 -7.12 -15.07 3.62
C LYS A 176 -6.31 -16.02 4.51
N PHE A 177 -6.49 -15.98 5.83
CA PHE A 177 -5.56 -16.65 6.75
C PHE A 177 -6.09 -17.98 7.24
N GLY A 178 -5.23 -18.99 7.28
CA GLY A 178 -5.54 -20.27 7.93
C GLY A 178 -5.20 -20.23 9.41
N ILE A 179 -6.13 -20.63 10.26
CA ILE A 179 -5.87 -20.92 11.68
C ILE A 179 -6.17 -22.39 11.95
N ARG A 180 -5.41 -23.01 12.84
CA ARG A 180 -5.70 -24.38 13.28
C ARG A 180 -7.00 -24.41 14.08
N SER A 181 -7.87 -25.38 13.81
CA SER A 181 -9.21 -25.48 14.41
C SER A 181 -9.20 -25.48 15.94
N GLU A 182 -8.17 -26.08 16.55
CA GLU A 182 -7.95 -26.16 17.99
C GLU A 182 -7.54 -24.82 18.62
N GLU A 183 -7.07 -23.86 17.83
CA GLU A 183 -6.67 -22.51 18.27
C GLU A 183 -7.83 -21.51 18.18
N VAL A 184 -8.90 -21.81 17.43
CA VAL A 184 -10.07 -20.94 17.27
C VAL A 184 -10.71 -20.56 18.61
N PRO A 185 -10.90 -21.47 19.59
CA PRO A 185 -11.42 -21.08 20.91
C PRO A 185 -10.51 -20.08 21.64
N ALA A 186 -9.19 -20.19 21.49
CA ALA A 186 -8.23 -19.26 22.08
C ALA A 186 -8.30 -17.89 21.40
N LEU A 187 -8.41 -17.85 20.07
CA LEU A 187 -8.63 -16.62 19.29
C LEU A 187 -9.87 -15.86 19.78
N ILE A 188 -11.01 -16.54 19.89
CA ILE A 188 -12.27 -15.94 20.34
C ILE A 188 -12.15 -15.43 21.78
N LYS A 189 -11.52 -16.22 22.66
CA LYS A 189 -11.31 -15.82 24.05
C LYS A 189 -10.43 -14.57 24.15
N LEU A 190 -9.40 -14.46 23.32
CA LEU A 190 -8.53 -13.27 23.26
C LEU A 190 -9.31 -12.05 22.77
N ALA A 191 -10.05 -12.16 21.67
CA ALA A 191 -10.89 -11.08 21.16
C ALA A 191 -11.86 -10.55 22.24
N LYS A 192 -12.55 -11.44 22.95
CA LYS A 192 -13.51 -11.09 24.02
C LYS A 192 -12.91 -10.34 25.21
N GLN A 193 -11.59 -10.40 25.43
CA GLN A 193 -10.95 -9.63 26.51
C GLN A 193 -10.87 -8.12 26.21
N TRP A 194 -10.92 -7.76 24.93
CA TRP A 194 -10.73 -6.40 24.42
C TRP A 194 -12.02 -5.67 24.06
N VAL A 195 -13.16 -6.37 24.04
CA VAL A 195 -14.48 -5.75 23.85
C VAL A 195 -14.68 -4.60 24.85
N GLY A 196 -15.07 -3.44 24.32
CA GLY A 196 -15.24 -2.19 25.06
C GLY A 196 -13.93 -1.47 25.43
N LYS A 197 -12.77 -1.97 24.99
CA LYS A 197 -11.43 -1.45 25.33
C LYS A 197 -10.52 -1.25 24.11
N SER A 198 -10.82 -1.88 22.98
CA SER A 198 -10.02 -1.72 21.76
C SER A 198 -10.07 -0.30 21.22
N VAL A 199 -9.12 0.05 20.35
CA VAL A 199 -9.14 1.34 19.65
C VAL A 199 -10.42 1.49 18.83
N GLU A 200 -10.88 0.42 18.18
CA GLU A 200 -12.15 0.37 17.46
C GLU A 200 -13.33 0.71 18.38
N ASP A 201 -13.52 -0.01 19.49
CA ASP A 201 -14.69 0.18 20.35
C ASP A 201 -14.68 1.52 21.10
N LEU A 202 -13.52 1.95 21.60
CA LEU A 202 -13.38 3.26 22.23
C LEU A 202 -13.52 4.38 21.21
N GLY A 203 -12.91 4.23 20.03
CA GLY A 203 -13.07 5.16 18.91
C GLY A 203 -14.54 5.33 18.56
N HIS A 204 -15.25 4.21 18.35
CA HIS A 204 -16.68 4.15 18.07
C HIS A 204 -17.52 4.88 19.12
N LYS A 205 -17.26 4.62 20.40
CA LYS A 205 -17.95 5.27 21.53
C LYS A 205 -17.90 6.80 21.44
N TYR A 206 -16.75 7.36 21.08
CA TYR A 206 -16.55 8.81 21.05
C TYR A 206 -16.89 9.44 19.70
N GLU A 207 -16.70 8.75 18.57
CA GLU A 207 -17.13 9.27 17.27
C GLU A 207 -18.66 9.42 17.18
N MET A 208 -19.44 8.59 17.89
CA MET A 208 -20.91 8.76 18.02
C MET A 208 -21.32 10.11 18.61
N MET A 209 -20.41 10.83 19.28
CA MET A 209 -20.67 12.17 19.83
C MET A 209 -20.47 13.28 18.78
N VAL A 210 -19.89 12.97 17.63
CA VAL A 210 -19.68 13.92 16.53
C VAL A 210 -21.02 14.16 15.82
N PRO A 211 -21.45 15.42 15.62
CA PRO A 211 -22.73 15.71 14.96
C PRO A 211 -22.87 15.05 13.58
N GLU A 212 -21.77 14.93 12.83
CA GLU A 212 -21.72 14.34 11.50
C GLU A 212 -21.54 12.81 11.49
N TYR A 213 -21.59 12.14 12.65
CA TYR A 213 -21.36 10.70 12.77
C TYR A 213 -22.27 9.85 11.87
N GLU A 214 -23.56 10.16 11.83
CA GLU A 214 -24.51 9.42 10.97
C GLU A 214 -24.15 9.54 9.49
N LEU A 215 -23.65 10.70 9.06
CA LEU A 215 -23.14 10.89 7.69
C LEU A 215 -21.88 10.02 7.49
N LYS A 216 -20.91 10.05 8.41
CA LYS A 216 -19.73 9.19 8.34
C LYS A 216 -20.11 7.72 8.14
N GLU A 217 -21.05 7.19 8.91
CA GLU A 217 -21.48 5.78 8.78
C GLU A 217 -22.11 5.47 7.43
N LYS A 218 -22.89 6.41 6.86
CA LYS A 218 -23.44 6.29 5.51
C LYS A 218 -22.35 6.32 4.43
N LEU A 219 -21.33 7.17 4.60
CA LEU A 219 -20.18 7.23 3.69
C LEU A 219 -19.39 5.91 3.70
N MET A 220 -19.24 5.29 4.88
CA MET A 220 -18.61 3.98 5.02
C MET A 220 -19.45 2.87 4.37
N ARG A 221 -20.76 2.80 4.64
CA ARG A 221 -21.66 1.79 4.03
C ARG A 221 -21.74 1.88 2.51
N SER A 222 -21.78 3.10 1.98
CA SER A 222 -21.85 3.35 0.52
C SER A 222 -20.54 3.06 -0.20
N LEU A 223 -19.43 2.86 0.53
CA LEU A 223 -18.06 2.85 0.02
C LEU A 223 -17.65 4.13 -0.70
N ILE A 224 -18.25 5.26 -0.31
CA ILE A 224 -17.65 6.56 -0.63
C ILE A 224 -16.30 6.67 0.05
N CYS A 225 -16.17 6.23 1.30
CA CYS A 225 -14.89 6.02 1.97
C CYS A 225 -14.62 4.52 2.12
N MET A 226 -13.40 4.07 1.81
CA MET A 226 -13.08 2.65 1.74
C MET A 226 -12.96 1.94 3.11
N PHE A 227 -12.30 2.56 4.09
CA PHE A 227 -12.10 1.99 5.43
C PHE A 227 -11.77 3.07 6.49
N ASP A 228 -11.99 2.75 7.77
CA ASP A 228 -11.66 3.59 8.91
C ASP A 228 -10.15 3.65 9.18
N SER A 229 -9.62 4.78 9.66
CA SER A 229 -8.17 5.00 9.70
C SER A 229 -7.51 4.50 10.99
N GLY A 230 -8.00 4.94 12.15
CA GLY A 230 -7.21 4.93 13.39
C GLY A 230 -7.04 3.59 14.09
N PHE A 231 -7.82 2.57 13.72
CA PHE A 231 -7.69 1.21 14.27
C PHE A 231 -7.32 0.16 13.22
N THR A 232 -7.50 0.47 11.94
CA THR A 232 -7.29 -0.51 10.85
C THR A 232 -5.81 -0.65 10.51
N LEU A 233 -5.15 0.47 10.23
CA LEU A 233 -3.73 0.56 9.91
C LEU A 233 -3.18 1.89 10.44
N PRO A 234 -3.09 2.07 11.78
CA PRO A 234 -2.72 3.35 12.39
C PRO A 234 -1.27 3.76 12.12
N GLN A 235 -0.40 2.79 11.81
CA GLN A 235 0.96 3.00 11.35
C GLN A 235 1.15 2.51 9.91
N GLY A 236 2.31 2.84 9.34
CA GLY A 236 2.66 2.46 7.98
C GLY A 236 2.36 3.55 6.97
N ARG A 237 2.57 3.23 5.69
CA ARG A 237 2.76 4.25 4.64
C ARG A 237 3.76 5.31 5.11
N GLU A 238 4.87 4.83 5.66
CA GLU A 238 5.95 5.63 6.24
C GLU A 238 7.28 4.91 6.05
N VAL A 239 8.37 5.60 6.35
CA VAL A 239 9.72 5.05 6.27
C VAL A 239 10.24 4.82 7.69
N ILE A 240 10.76 3.62 7.96
CA ILE A 240 11.43 3.31 9.22
C ILE A 240 12.79 4.00 9.29
N ASN A 241 13.34 4.16 10.49
CA ASN A 241 14.69 4.68 10.68
C ASN A 241 15.53 3.67 11.47
N TYR A 242 16.67 3.26 10.91
CA TYR A 242 17.53 2.25 11.51
C TYR A 242 18.74 2.84 12.25
N TYR A 243 18.90 4.17 12.24
CA TYR A 243 20.14 4.82 12.69
C TYR A 243 20.51 4.47 14.13
N TYR A 244 19.57 4.58 15.08
CA TYR A 244 19.90 4.47 16.50
C TYR A 244 20.49 3.08 16.87
N PRO A 245 19.87 1.93 16.55
CA PRO A 245 20.49 0.64 16.86
C PRO A 245 21.75 0.36 16.04
N LEU A 246 21.80 0.82 14.78
CA LEU A 246 22.98 0.67 13.93
C LEU A 246 24.19 1.49 14.42
N GLN A 247 23.95 2.59 15.14
CA GLN A 247 25.01 3.43 15.70
C GLN A 247 25.44 3.00 17.10
N TYR A 248 24.50 2.64 17.96
CA TYR A 248 24.75 2.49 19.39
C TYR A 248 24.67 1.04 19.89
N GLY A 249 24.07 0.12 19.13
CA GLY A 249 23.63 -1.17 19.66
C GLY A 249 22.54 -1.03 20.73
N PHE A 250 21.93 -2.14 21.14
CA PHE A 250 20.87 -2.11 22.16
C PHE A 250 21.38 -1.73 23.55
N ASP A 251 22.55 -2.21 23.96
CA ASP A 251 23.15 -1.86 25.26
C ASP A 251 23.47 -0.36 25.33
N GLY A 252 24.04 0.20 24.27
CA GLY A 252 24.32 1.63 24.18
C GLY A 252 23.05 2.48 24.27
N LEU A 253 21.96 2.05 23.62
CA LEU A 253 20.66 2.72 23.71
C LEU A 253 20.04 2.62 25.11
N ILE A 254 20.16 1.47 25.78
CA ILE A 254 19.73 1.31 27.18
C ILE A 254 20.49 2.30 28.07
N GLU A 255 21.81 2.41 27.91
CA GLU A 255 22.61 3.33 28.72
C GLU A 255 22.26 4.80 28.46
N ILE A 256 22.04 5.18 27.19
CA ILE A 256 21.52 6.51 26.84
C ILE A 256 20.18 6.74 27.53
N CYS A 257 19.24 5.79 27.45
CA CYS A 257 17.93 5.94 28.07
C CYS A 257 18.02 5.99 29.60
N LYS A 258 18.89 5.22 30.25
CA LYS A 258 19.10 5.29 31.71
C LYS A 258 19.63 6.66 32.14
N GLN A 259 20.60 7.22 31.39
CA GLN A 259 21.13 8.55 31.64
C GLN A 259 20.02 9.61 31.49
N ARG A 260 19.32 9.60 30.36
CA ARG A 260 18.21 10.53 30.09
C ARG A 260 17.08 10.41 31.12
N LYS A 261 16.72 9.17 31.48
CA LYS A 261 15.75 8.87 32.54
C LYS A 261 16.15 9.52 33.85
N ALA A 262 17.41 9.38 34.27
CA ALA A 262 17.93 10.00 35.49
C ALA A 262 17.97 11.54 35.41
N GLU A 263 18.29 12.11 34.24
CA GLU A 263 18.30 13.55 34.01
C GLU A 263 16.91 14.19 34.22
N VAL A 264 15.86 13.55 33.68
CA VAL A 264 14.49 14.09 33.66
C VAL A 264 13.60 13.61 34.80
N ALA A 265 14.04 12.63 35.60
CA ALA A 265 13.24 12.05 36.67
C ALA A 265 12.73 13.13 37.65
N GLY A 266 11.40 13.24 37.77
CA GLY A 266 10.76 14.22 38.66
C GLY A 266 10.77 15.67 38.16
N LYS A 267 11.22 15.93 36.92
CA LYS A 267 11.38 17.29 36.38
C LYS A 267 10.46 17.52 35.18
N ALA A 268 9.67 18.58 35.26
CA ALA A 268 8.84 19.04 34.14
C ALA A 268 9.60 19.96 33.16
N ASP A 269 10.72 20.56 33.56
CA ASP A 269 11.57 21.45 32.74
C ASP A 269 10.81 22.51 31.91
N GLY A 270 9.79 23.13 32.51
CA GLY A 270 8.98 24.16 31.84
C GLY A 270 7.86 23.64 30.95
N ASP A 271 7.72 22.33 30.76
CA ASP A 271 6.61 21.67 30.08
C ASP A 271 5.65 21.04 31.09
N GLY A 272 4.58 21.77 31.42
CA GLY A 272 3.58 21.33 32.39
C GLY A 272 2.61 20.25 31.89
N ILE A 273 2.69 19.83 30.62
CA ILE A 273 1.80 18.83 30.04
C ILE A 273 2.53 17.50 29.88
N THR A 274 3.64 17.49 29.14
CA THR A 274 4.38 16.24 28.82
C THR A 274 5.76 16.16 29.45
N GLY A 275 6.19 17.17 30.22
CA GLY A 275 7.54 17.24 30.76
C GLY A 275 7.87 16.07 31.69
N MET A 276 6.90 15.65 32.51
CA MET A 276 7.04 14.47 33.39
C MET A 276 7.00 13.15 32.62
N ASP A 277 6.34 13.11 31.46
CA ASP A 277 6.17 11.89 30.68
C ASP A 277 7.50 11.38 30.09
N ARG A 278 8.51 12.25 29.99
CA ARG A 278 9.86 11.88 29.54
C ARG A 278 10.47 10.76 30.39
N LEU A 279 10.22 10.78 31.71
CA LEU A 279 10.65 9.70 32.61
C LEU A 279 10.08 8.34 32.16
N TYR A 280 8.77 8.32 31.93
CA TYR A 280 8.03 7.11 31.54
C TYR A 280 8.39 6.66 30.13
N TYR A 281 8.65 7.60 29.22
CA TYR A 281 9.12 7.30 27.87
C TYR A 281 10.46 6.57 27.89
N TYR A 282 11.49 7.10 28.56
CA TYR A 282 12.80 6.44 28.58
C TYR A 282 12.75 5.09 29.29
N ASP A 283 11.91 4.95 30.32
CA ASP A 283 11.68 3.65 30.98
C ASP A 283 11.01 2.63 30.06
N ALA A 284 9.98 3.05 29.33
CA ALA A 284 9.29 2.24 28.34
C ALA A 284 10.24 1.76 27.23
N VAL A 285 11.13 2.65 26.73
CA VAL A 285 12.13 2.28 25.72
C VAL A 285 13.10 1.21 26.25
N ILE A 286 13.59 1.35 27.49
CA ILE A 286 14.45 0.34 28.11
C ILE A 286 13.75 -1.02 28.13
N HIS A 287 12.51 -1.08 28.62
CA HIS A 287 11.76 -2.33 28.70
C HIS A 287 11.54 -3.01 27.37
N VAL A 288 11.18 -2.23 26.35
CA VAL A 288 10.98 -2.78 25.00
C VAL A 288 12.29 -3.29 24.42
N ILE A 289 13.40 -2.55 24.57
CA ILE A 289 14.71 -3.02 24.12
C ILE A 289 15.07 -4.34 24.81
N GLU A 290 14.93 -4.46 26.14
CA GLU A 290 15.18 -5.71 26.86
C GLU A 290 14.35 -6.89 26.33
N GLY A 291 13.10 -6.63 25.91
CA GLY A 291 12.25 -7.61 25.26
C GLY A 291 12.78 -8.04 23.89
N LEU A 292 13.26 -7.08 23.09
CA LEU A 292 13.90 -7.36 21.79
C LEU A 292 15.21 -8.13 21.96
N GLN A 293 16.05 -7.79 22.95
CA GLN A 293 17.27 -8.53 23.26
C GLN A 293 16.94 -9.98 23.59
N THR A 294 15.95 -10.20 24.45
CA THR A 294 15.49 -11.56 24.81
C THR A 294 14.98 -12.33 23.59
N TRP A 295 14.20 -11.69 22.73
CA TRP A 295 13.70 -12.29 21.50
C TRP A 295 14.83 -12.71 20.55
N ILE A 296 15.82 -11.84 20.33
CA ILE A 296 16.99 -12.13 19.50
C ILE A 296 17.81 -13.29 20.10
N LEU A 297 18.03 -13.28 21.40
CA LEU A 297 18.77 -14.33 22.12
C LEU A 297 18.03 -15.68 22.12
N ASN A 298 16.69 -15.67 22.09
CA ASN A 298 15.90 -16.90 21.90
C ASN A 298 16.16 -17.52 20.52
N TYR A 299 16.26 -16.70 19.46
CA TYR A 299 16.67 -17.18 18.14
C TYR A 299 18.12 -17.68 18.14
N ALA A 300 19.04 -17.01 18.84
CA ALA A 300 20.42 -17.47 18.96
C ALA A 300 20.50 -18.84 19.65
N LYS A 301 19.75 -19.01 20.75
CA LYS A 301 19.63 -20.28 21.47
C LYS A 301 19.09 -21.39 20.57
N GLU A 302 18.08 -21.09 19.74
CA GLU A 302 17.55 -22.06 18.79
C GLU A 302 18.56 -22.41 17.70
N ALA A 303 19.29 -21.44 17.17
CA ALA A 303 20.37 -21.69 16.21
C ALA A 303 21.47 -22.58 16.81
N ARG A 304 21.89 -22.34 18.06
CA ARG A 304 22.84 -23.22 18.79
C ARG A 304 22.28 -24.64 18.96
N ARG A 305 20.98 -24.79 19.29
CA ARG A 305 20.32 -26.09 19.42
C ARG A 305 20.32 -26.83 18.08
N LEU A 306 19.95 -26.16 16.99
CA LEU A 306 19.93 -26.72 15.64
C LEU A 306 21.35 -27.13 15.19
N ALA A 307 22.37 -26.33 15.44
CA ALA A 307 23.77 -26.69 15.20
C ALA A 307 24.19 -27.97 15.94
N GLY A 308 23.72 -28.14 17.19
CA GLY A 308 24.02 -29.31 18.01
C GLY A 308 23.42 -30.63 17.50
N ILE A 309 22.36 -30.57 16.69
CA ILE A 309 21.67 -31.75 16.14
C ILE A 309 21.83 -31.91 14.63
N THR A 310 22.53 -30.99 13.96
CA THR A 310 22.72 -31.02 12.50
C THR A 310 23.99 -31.79 12.15
N GLU A 311 23.86 -32.81 11.30
CA GLU A 311 24.99 -33.62 10.81
C GLU A 311 25.71 -32.97 9.62
N ASP A 312 24.99 -32.25 8.75
CA ASP A 312 25.58 -31.54 7.62
C ASP A 312 26.51 -30.41 8.09
N ALA A 313 27.80 -30.54 7.77
CA ALA A 313 28.83 -29.65 8.30
C ALA A 313 28.66 -28.18 7.85
N VAL A 314 28.11 -27.95 6.65
CA VAL A 314 27.89 -26.60 6.11
C VAL A 314 26.73 -25.94 6.86
N GLN A 315 25.58 -26.62 6.92
CA GLN A 315 24.40 -26.12 7.61
C GLN A 315 24.66 -25.92 9.12
N LYS A 316 25.41 -26.83 9.75
CA LYS A 316 25.81 -26.69 11.14
C LYS A 316 26.61 -25.41 11.38
N ARG A 317 27.64 -25.17 10.55
CA ARG A 317 28.44 -23.95 10.60
C ARG A 317 27.58 -22.70 10.39
N GLU A 318 26.63 -22.74 9.45
CA GLU A 318 25.72 -21.62 9.22
C GLU A 318 24.85 -21.31 10.44
N TYR A 319 24.37 -22.33 11.15
CA TYR A 319 23.65 -22.15 12.41
C TYR A 319 24.53 -21.57 13.51
N GLU A 320 25.79 -21.97 13.61
CA GLU A 320 26.77 -21.38 14.53
C GLU A 320 26.99 -19.89 14.20
N GLU A 321 27.17 -19.54 12.92
CA GLU A 321 27.33 -18.16 12.46
C GLU A 321 26.06 -17.31 12.68
N ILE A 322 24.86 -17.90 12.52
CA ILE A 322 23.59 -17.23 12.88
C ILE A 322 23.56 -16.94 14.37
N ALA A 323 23.90 -17.91 15.21
CA ALA A 323 23.91 -17.71 16.65
C ALA A 323 24.89 -16.61 17.07
N GLU A 324 26.11 -16.60 16.53
CA GLU A 324 27.11 -15.57 16.79
C GLU A 324 26.66 -14.18 16.33
N THR A 325 26.01 -14.10 15.16
CA THR A 325 25.43 -12.86 14.64
C THR A 325 24.38 -12.31 15.61
N LEU A 326 23.45 -13.16 16.05
CA LEU A 326 22.35 -12.78 16.93
C LEU A 326 22.82 -12.44 18.35
N GLU A 327 23.73 -13.23 18.92
CA GLU A 327 24.37 -12.97 20.21
C GLU A 327 25.06 -11.59 20.22
N TRP A 328 25.66 -11.18 19.10
CA TRP A 328 26.29 -9.87 19.00
C TRP A 328 25.29 -8.73 18.85
N ILE A 329 24.40 -8.79 17.85
CA ILE A 329 23.48 -7.68 17.54
C ILE A 329 22.40 -7.50 18.61
N ALA A 330 22.18 -8.51 19.48
CA ALA A 330 21.36 -8.36 20.67
C ALA A 330 21.91 -7.29 21.63
N HIS A 331 23.18 -6.91 21.52
CA HIS A 331 23.82 -6.00 22.47
C HIS A 331 24.52 -4.81 21.79
N TYR A 332 25.26 -5.07 20.72
CA TYR A 332 26.28 -4.14 20.24
C TYR A 332 26.04 -3.63 18.82
N GLN A 333 26.75 -2.56 18.46
CA GLN A 333 26.80 -2.04 17.09
C GLN A 333 27.25 -3.16 16.12
N PRO A 334 26.57 -3.37 14.98
CA PRO A 334 26.98 -4.36 14.00
C PRO A 334 28.40 -4.15 13.48
N ARG A 335 29.17 -5.22 13.38
CA ARG A 335 30.56 -5.24 12.90
C ARG A 335 30.65 -5.54 11.41
N THR A 336 29.72 -6.33 10.88
CA THR A 336 29.75 -6.84 9.51
C THR A 336 28.49 -6.47 8.74
N PHE A 337 28.53 -6.58 7.42
CA PHE A 337 27.37 -6.38 6.55
C PHE A 337 26.23 -7.34 6.89
N ARG A 338 26.53 -8.61 7.18
CA ARG A 338 25.50 -9.61 7.55
C ARG A 338 24.82 -9.23 8.87
N GLU A 339 25.59 -8.80 9.88
CA GLU A 339 25.03 -8.34 11.15
C GLU A 339 24.15 -7.10 10.98
N ALA A 340 24.58 -6.13 10.17
CA ALA A 340 23.81 -4.91 9.91
C ALA A 340 22.50 -5.22 9.14
N LEU A 341 22.58 -6.07 8.11
CA LEU A 341 21.42 -6.52 7.34
C LEU A 341 20.43 -7.34 8.19
N GLN A 342 20.93 -8.19 9.08
CA GLN A 342 20.10 -8.92 10.03
C GLN A 342 19.42 -7.97 11.01
N LEU A 343 20.14 -7.00 11.58
CA LEU A 343 19.58 -6.06 12.55
C LEU A 343 18.50 -5.17 11.93
N THR A 344 18.68 -4.67 10.70
CA THR A 344 17.63 -3.90 10.02
C THR A 344 16.37 -4.74 9.80
N TYR A 345 16.50 -5.98 9.35
CA TYR A 345 15.35 -6.90 9.21
C TYR A 345 14.68 -7.20 10.56
N THR A 346 15.45 -7.46 11.61
CA THR A 346 14.95 -7.68 12.97
C THR A 346 14.10 -6.51 13.48
N LEU A 347 14.61 -5.27 13.32
CA LEU A 347 13.90 -4.05 13.71
C LEU A 347 12.64 -3.84 12.87
N HIS A 348 12.70 -4.18 11.58
CA HIS A 348 11.56 -4.10 10.69
C HIS A 348 10.41 -4.99 11.17
N ILE A 349 10.70 -6.25 11.49
CA ILE A 349 9.70 -7.17 12.05
C ILE A 349 9.23 -6.71 13.42
N ALA A 350 10.12 -6.18 14.26
CA ALA A 350 9.75 -5.66 15.58
C ALA A 350 8.69 -4.55 15.48
N VAL A 351 8.88 -3.59 14.58
CA VAL A 351 7.89 -2.53 14.32
C VAL A 351 6.58 -3.12 13.79
N LEU A 352 6.66 -4.02 12.80
CA LEU A 352 5.46 -4.68 12.24
C LEU A 352 4.70 -5.54 13.25
N ASN A 353 5.31 -5.91 14.38
CA ASN A 353 4.68 -6.68 15.44
C ASN A 353 4.05 -5.81 16.52
N GLU A 354 4.37 -4.51 16.60
CA GLU A 354 3.75 -3.64 17.59
C GLU A 354 2.32 -3.25 17.18
N ASP A 355 2.05 -3.01 15.89
CA ASP A 355 0.72 -2.67 15.35
C ASP A 355 0.37 -3.40 14.05
N ALA A 356 -0.89 -3.29 13.61
CA ALA A 356 -1.31 -3.68 12.28
C ALA A 356 -0.77 -2.65 11.28
N ILE A 357 0.22 -3.05 10.48
CA ILE A 357 0.97 -2.15 9.61
C ILE A 357 1.03 -2.72 8.20
N SER A 358 0.84 -1.84 7.22
CA SER A 358 1.19 -2.05 5.83
C SER A 358 1.93 -0.81 5.33
N GLY A 359 2.92 -0.98 4.46
CA GLY A 359 3.71 0.13 3.95
C GLY A 359 4.72 0.67 4.94
N MET A 360 5.26 -0.17 5.81
CA MET A 360 6.47 0.18 6.56
C MET A 360 7.65 0.01 5.62
N SER A 361 8.18 1.10 5.09
CA SER A 361 9.25 1.03 4.10
C SER A 361 10.61 0.92 4.79
N PRO A 362 11.48 -0.03 4.39
CA PRO A 362 12.89 0.00 4.79
C PRO A 362 13.62 1.25 4.24
N GLY A 363 13.03 1.96 3.27
CA GLY A 363 13.59 3.20 2.74
C GLY A 363 14.83 2.95 1.91
N ARG A 364 15.86 3.78 2.07
CA ARG A 364 17.09 3.75 1.25
C ARG A 364 18.12 2.78 1.80
N LEU A 365 17.73 1.51 1.90
CA LEU A 365 18.53 0.46 2.56
C LEU A 365 19.93 0.30 1.95
N GLY A 366 20.07 0.48 0.63
CA GLY A 366 21.37 0.44 -0.06
C GLY A 366 22.34 1.56 0.36
N GLN A 367 21.84 2.69 0.87
CA GLN A 367 22.66 3.77 1.42
C GLN A 367 22.86 3.60 2.93
N VAL A 368 21.84 3.12 3.63
CA VAL A 368 21.93 2.78 5.06
C VAL A 368 23.00 1.72 5.30
N LEU A 369 23.08 0.69 4.46
CA LEU A 369 24.02 -0.43 4.63
C LEU A 369 25.34 -0.25 3.86
N TRP A 370 25.48 0.82 3.07
CA TRP A 370 26.73 1.14 2.35
C TRP A 370 27.97 1.11 3.25
N PRO A 371 27.96 1.67 4.47
CA PRO A 371 29.14 1.68 5.34
C PRO A 371 29.71 0.29 5.62
N TRP A 372 28.85 -0.70 5.90
CA TRP A 372 29.29 -2.08 6.17
C TRP A 372 29.65 -2.83 4.88
N TYR A 373 28.96 -2.58 3.78
CA TYR A 373 29.28 -3.19 2.48
C TYR A 373 30.67 -2.75 2.00
N GLU A 374 30.96 -1.46 2.04
CA GLU A 374 32.26 -0.88 1.68
C GLU A 374 33.36 -1.51 2.55
N GLN A 375 33.19 -1.46 3.88
CA GLN A 375 34.15 -1.99 4.84
C GLN A 375 34.46 -3.49 4.64
N ASP A 376 33.42 -4.33 4.46
CA ASP A 376 33.62 -5.77 4.36
C ASP A 376 34.16 -6.20 2.99
N THR A 377 33.86 -5.42 1.94
CA THR A 377 34.45 -5.63 0.61
C THR A 377 35.93 -5.26 0.62
N GLU A 378 36.29 -4.10 1.19
CA GLU A 378 37.69 -3.66 1.33
C GLU A 378 38.52 -4.64 2.18
N ALA A 379 37.92 -5.21 3.22
CA ALA A 379 38.56 -6.20 4.08
C ALA A 379 38.57 -7.62 3.51
N GLY A 380 38.02 -7.86 2.31
CA GLY A 380 37.94 -9.19 1.69
C GLY A 380 37.02 -10.19 2.41
N ARG A 381 36.17 -9.73 3.34
CA ARG A 381 35.19 -10.57 4.05
C ARG A 381 33.96 -10.87 3.19
N LEU A 382 33.59 -9.92 2.35
CA LEU A 382 32.39 -9.95 1.52
C LEU A 382 32.77 -9.90 0.03
N THR A 383 32.06 -10.68 -0.78
CA THR A 383 32.20 -10.73 -2.25
C THR A 383 30.86 -10.36 -2.87
N LYS A 384 30.84 -9.98 -4.15
CA LYS A 384 29.58 -9.63 -4.84
C LYS A 384 28.60 -10.80 -4.84
N GLU A 385 29.10 -12.03 -4.99
CA GLU A 385 28.32 -13.26 -5.01
C GLU A 385 27.68 -13.55 -3.65
N LYS A 386 28.45 -13.40 -2.56
CA LYS A 386 27.91 -13.55 -1.19
C LYS A 386 26.89 -12.45 -0.85
N THR A 387 27.14 -11.22 -1.28
CA THR A 387 26.18 -10.12 -1.11
C THR A 387 24.90 -10.40 -1.88
N LEU A 388 24.99 -10.87 -3.12
CA LEU A 388 23.84 -11.23 -3.93
C LEU A 388 23.00 -12.33 -3.24
N GLU A 389 23.62 -13.40 -2.75
CA GLU A 389 22.92 -14.49 -2.04
C GLU A 389 22.20 -13.98 -0.77
N LEU A 390 22.85 -13.09 0.01
CA LEU A 390 22.23 -12.47 1.19
C LEU A 390 21.03 -11.58 0.80
N LEU A 391 21.16 -10.79 -0.27
CA LEU A 391 20.09 -9.94 -0.76
C LEU A 391 18.92 -10.76 -1.32
N GLU A 392 19.18 -11.87 -2.02
CA GLU A 392 18.13 -12.81 -2.43
C GLU A 392 17.42 -13.41 -1.20
N CYS A 393 18.17 -13.89 -0.19
CA CYS A 393 17.56 -14.36 1.06
C CYS A 393 16.69 -13.28 1.71
N HIS A 394 17.18 -12.03 1.75
CA HIS A 394 16.43 -10.88 2.27
C HIS A 394 15.11 -10.65 1.51
N ARG A 395 15.10 -10.77 0.17
CA ARG A 395 13.85 -10.68 -0.61
C ARG A 395 12.85 -11.78 -0.23
N VAL A 396 13.30 -13.02 0.01
CA VAL A 396 12.40 -14.08 0.51
C VAL A 396 11.80 -13.69 1.86
N LYS A 397 12.62 -13.21 2.80
CA LYS A 397 12.16 -12.78 4.13
C LYS A 397 11.09 -11.69 4.05
N PHE A 398 11.32 -10.65 3.26
CA PHE A 398 10.33 -9.58 3.04
C PHE A 398 9.06 -10.05 2.33
N THR A 399 9.17 -11.01 1.41
CA THR A 399 8.01 -11.61 0.72
C THR A 399 7.13 -12.43 1.68
N CYS A 400 7.70 -12.94 2.76
CA CYS A 400 6.97 -13.67 3.80
C CYS A 400 6.18 -12.77 4.77
N ILE A 401 6.36 -11.44 4.71
CA ILE A 401 5.68 -10.51 5.61
C ILE A 401 4.20 -10.39 5.23
N ASP A 402 3.33 -10.83 6.14
CA ASP A 402 1.88 -10.74 6.01
C ASP A 402 1.25 -9.78 7.05
N CYS A 403 0.18 -9.08 6.66
CA CYS A 403 -0.58 -8.15 7.50
C CYS A 403 -1.97 -8.74 7.80
N PHE A 404 -2.25 -9.04 9.07
CA PHE A 404 -3.57 -9.49 9.51
C PHE A 404 -4.49 -8.28 9.73
N ALA A 405 -5.46 -8.09 8.84
CA ALA A 405 -6.51 -7.08 8.91
C ALA A 405 -7.76 -7.57 8.18
N SER A 406 -8.83 -6.76 8.14
CA SER A 406 -10.10 -7.13 7.52
C SER A 406 -9.98 -7.42 6.02
N THR A 407 -10.92 -8.20 5.47
CA THR A 407 -10.98 -8.52 4.02
C THR A 407 -11.05 -7.25 3.15
N GLY A 408 -11.75 -6.22 3.62
CA GLY A 408 -11.83 -4.93 2.95
C GLY A 408 -10.46 -4.27 2.75
N VAL A 409 -9.56 -4.46 3.71
CA VAL A 409 -8.20 -3.91 3.68
C VAL A 409 -7.26 -4.86 2.95
N VAL A 410 -7.10 -6.08 3.46
CA VAL A 410 -6.07 -7.00 2.95
C VAL A 410 -6.42 -7.46 1.53
N GLY A 411 -7.69 -7.56 1.18
CA GLY A 411 -8.16 -7.88 -0.18
C GLY A 411 -8.42 -6.62 -0.99
N GLY A 412 -9.33 -5.77 -0.51
CA GLY A 412 -9.84 -4.63 -1.25
C GLY A 412 -8.87 -3.46 -1.45
N VAL A 413 -7.84 -3.36 -0.61
CA VAL A 413 -6.78 -2.35 -0.75
C VAL A 413 -5.48 -3.04 -1.11
N LEU A 414 -4.97 -3.92 -0.24
CA LEU A 414 -3.60 -4.42 -0.29
C LEU A 414 -3.36 -5.56 -1.29
N SER A 415 -4.41 -6.29 -1.68
CA SER A 415 -4.29 -7.58 -2.39
C SER A 415 -3.22 -8.50 -1.79
N GLY A 416 -3.12 -8.51 -0.46
CA GLY A 416 -2.18 -9.31 0.32
C GLY A 416 -0.72 -8.82 0.34
N ASN A 417 -0.34 -7.77 -0.40
CA ASN A 417 1.00 -7.18 -0.32
C ASN A 417 1.12 -6.30 0.94
N THR A 418 2.32 -6.17 1.50
CA THR A 418 2.56 -5.36 2.72
C THR A 418 3.43 -4.13 2.48
N PHE A 419 3.70 -3.80 1.22
CA PHE A 419 4.25 -2.53 0.73
C PHE A 419 5.57 -2.12 1.38
N ASN A 420 6.41 -3.09 1.71
CA ASN A 420 7.74 -2.80 2.25
C ASN A 420 8.64 -2.29 1.11
N ASN A 421 8.63 -0.96 0.88
CA ASN A 421 9.27 -0.33 -0.27
C ASN A 421 10.72 0.07 0.00
N LEU A 422 11.60 -0.38 -0.89
CA LEU A 422 13.02 -0.08 -0.88
C LEU A 422 13.31 0.98 -1.97
N SER A 423 13.52 2.21 -1.52
CA SER A 423 13.91 3.33 -2.37
C SER A 423 15.41 3.30 -2.69
N MET A 424 15.81 3.73 -3.88
CA MET A 424 17.21 3.74 -4.35
C MET A 424 17.49 4.91 -5.28
N GLY A 425 18.76 5.23 -5.51
CA GLY A 425 19.16 6.43 -6.24
C GLY A 425 18.91 7.70 -5.43
N GLY A 426 18.35 8.73 -6.09
CA GLY A 426 18.18 10.06 -5.53
C GLY A 426 19.51 10.77 -5.28
N LEU A 427 19.51 11.69 -4.32
CA LEU A 427 20.67 12.53 -3.99
C LEU A 427 21.20 12.27 -2.58
N THR A 428 22.51 12.48 -2.38
CA THR A 428 23.14 12.51 -1.06
C THR A 428 22.70 13.77 -0.31
N LYS A 429 23.06 13.89 0.97
CA LYS A 429 22.85 15.10 1.77
C LYS A 429 23.33 16.36 1.05
N ASP A 430 24.50 16.29 0.44
CA ASP A 430 25.17 17.41 -0.22
C ASP A 430 24.66 17.67 -1.64
N GLY A 431 23.89 16.73 -2.21
CA GLY A 431 23.20 16.89 -3.48
C GLY A 431 23.89 16.21 -4.66
N ASP A 432 24.82 15.30 -4.38
CA ASP A 432 25.48 14.43 -5.37
C ASP A 432 24.60 13.21 -5.66
N PRO A 433 24.78 12.49 -6.80
CA PRO A 433 24.06 11.25 -7.04
C PRO A 433 24.37 10.21 -5.96
N ALA A 434 23.32 9.60 -5.39
CA ALA A 434 23.46 8.66 -4.27
C ALA A 434 23.47 7.18 -4.68
N SER A 435 23.30 6.88 -5.97
CA SER A 435 23.38 5.50 -6.47
C SER A 435 24.75 4.90 -6.19
N ASN A 436 24.78 3.63 -5.78
CA ASN A 436 26.02 2.93 -5.44
C ASN A 436 25.99 1.45 -5.87
N ASP A 437 27.12 0.76 -5.72
CA ASP A 437 27.26 -0.63 -6.17
C ASP A 437 26.37 -1.62 -5.39
N LEU A 438 26.06 -1.33 -4.12
CA LEU A 438 25.13 -2.15 -3.35
C LEU A 438 23.70 -2.03 -3.91
N GLU A 439 23.27 -0.84 -4.34
CA GLU A 439 21.98 -0.65 -5.00
C GLU A 439 21.90 -1.38 -6.35
N LYS A 440 23.01 -1.49 -7.10
CA LYS A 440 23.06 -2.33 -8.31
C LYS A 440 22.93 -3.82 -8.00
N LEU A 441 23.50 -4.29 -6.88
CA LEU A 441 23.31 -5.67 -6.41
C LEU A 441 21.89 -5.92 -5.89
N ILE A 442 21.23 -4.92 -5.30
CA ILE A 442 19.81 -5.00 -4.95
C ILE A 442 18.96 -5.17 -6.21
N LEU A 443 19.24 -4.41 -7.27
CA LEU A 443 18.60 -4.59 -8.58
C LEU A 443 18.85 -6.00 -9.14
N GLU A 444 20.10 -6.49 -9.10
CA GLU A 444 20.43 -7.84 -9.57
C GLU A 444 19.67 -8.92 -8.79
N SER A 445 19.62 -8.83 -7.45
CA SER A 445 18.88 -9.77 -6.61
C SER A 445 17.40 -9.84 -6.96
N ALA A 446 16.83 -8.73 -7.42
CA ALA A 446 15.42 -8.63 -7.77
C ALA A 446 15.12 -9.17 -9.17
N MET A 447 16.14 -9.23 -10.03
CA MET A 447 16.09 -9.87 -11.34
C MET A 447 16.24 -11.39 -11.23
N SER A 448 17.18 -11.86 -10.40
CA SER A 448 17.46 -13.29 -10.18
C SER A 448 16.41 -13.94 -9.29
N LEU A 449 16.05 -13.31 -8.18
CA LEU A 449 14.97 -13.76 -7.29
C LEU A 449 13.76 -12.84 -7.41
N GLN A 450 12.98 -13.10 -8.44
CA GLN A 450 11.72 -12.42 -8.69
C GLN A 450 10.70 -12.76 -7.60
N SER A 451 10.25 -11.75 -6.85
CA SER A 451 9.33 -11.90 -5.72
C SER A 451 8.53 -10.62 -5.51
N PRO A 452 7.33 -10.65 -4.89
CA PRO A 452 6.53 -9.46 -4.63
C PRO A 452 7.23 -8.36 -3.82
N GLN A 453 8.13 -8.73 -2.91
CA GLN A 453 8.71 -7.79 -1.94
C GLN A 453 10.21 -8.02 -1.67
N PRO A 454 10.95 -6.99 -1.22
CA PRO A 454 10.53 -5.58 -1.23
C PRO A 454 10.32 -5.10 -2.67
N THR A 455 9.30 -4.27 -2.88
CA THR A 455 9.20 -3.50 -4.13
C THR A 455 10.35 -2.50 -4.18
N LEU A 456 10.82 -2.19 -5.38
CA LEU A 456 11.91 -1.25 -5.60
C LEU A 456 11.37 0.06 -6.18
N SER A 457 11.93 1.18 -5.74
CA SER A 457 11.57 2.52 -6.19
C SER A 457 12.81 3.34 -6.50
N VAL A 458 13.03 3.67 -7.76
CA VAL A 458 14.09 4.60 -8.17
C VAL A 458 13.60 6.03 -7.91
N LEU A 459 14.32 6.76 -7.07
CA LEU A 459 14.19 8.20 -6.91
C LEU A 459 14.95 8.85 -8.08
N TYR A 460 14.27 9.00 -9.22
CA TYR A 460 14.82 9.53 -10.46
C TYR A 460 15.32 10.96 -10.27
N ASP A 461 16.57 11.20 -10.66
CA ASP A 461 17.20 12.50 -10.71
C ASP A 461 18.08 12.56 -11.97
N GLU A 462 18.14 13.72 -12.62
CA GLU A 462 18.99 13.92 -13.81
C GLU A 462 20.48 13.69 -13.51
N LYS A 463 20.90 13.78 -12.24
CA LYS A 463 22.28 13.52 -11.82
C LYS A 463 22.63 12.03 -11.74
N LEU A 464 21.64 11.13 -11.75
CA LEU A 464 21.93 9.70 -11.60
C LEU A 464 22.71 9.15 -12.81
N PRO A 465 23.72 8.30 -12.59
CA PRO A 465 24.49 7.69 -13.66
C PRO A 465 23.65 6.87 -14.63
N GLU A 466 23.95 6.99 -15.93
CA GLU A 466 23.24 6.28 -17.01
C GLU A 466 23.23 4.76 -16.81
N ASP A 467 24.34 4.18 -16.34
CA ASP A 467 24.49 2.75 -16.15
C ASP A 467 23.59 2.22 -15.02
N PHE A 468 23.40 2.99 -13.96
CA PHE A 468 22.43 2.69 -12.90
C PHE A 468 20.99 2.74 -13.43
N LEU A 469 20.64 3.79 -14.18
CA LEU A 469 19.30 3.95 -14.75
C LEU A 469 18.98 2.82 -15.75
N LEU A 470 19.92 2.47 -16.63
CA LEU A 470 19.76 1.34 -17.55
C LEU A 470 19.66 0.01 -16.82
N LYS A 471 20.38 -0.18 -15.71
CA LYS A 471 20.25 -1.38 -14.87
C LYS A 471 18.86 -1.49 -14.24
N ALA A 472 18.31 -0.37 -13.78
CA ALA A 472 16.94 -0.34 -13.26
C ALA A 472 15.91 -0.68 -14.36
N ILE A 473 16.10 -0.18 -15.58
CA ILE A 473 15.23 -0.53 -16.73
C ILE A 473 15.37 -2.00 -17.13
N GLU A 474 16.58 -2.56 -17.10
CA GLU A 474 16.80 -4.00 -17.30
C GLU A 474 15.98 -4.82 -16.29
N CYS A 475 15.92 -4.37 -15.03
CA CYS A 475 15.10 -4.98 -13.99
C CYS A 475 13.60 -4.86 -14.29
N VAL A 476 13.10 -3.70 -14.74
CA VAL A 476 11.69 -3.55 -15.19
C VAL A 476 11.33 -4.57 -16.27
N LYS A 477 12.24 -4.84 -17.21
CA LYS A 477 12.06 -5.77 -18.33
C LYS A 477 11.98 -7.25 -17.94
N THR A 478 12.23 -7.59 -16.68
CA THR A 478 11.86 -8.91 -16.11
C THR A 478 10.34 -9.08 -15.99
N GLY A 479 9.56 -8.00 -16.16
CA GLY A 479 8.10 -7.98 -16.07
C GLY A 479 7.55 -8.14 -14.66
N THR A 480 8.41 -8.05 -13.64
CA THR A 480 8.02 -8.00 -12.22
C THR A 480 7.39 -6.66 -11.84
N GLY A 481 7.61 -5.62 -12.66
CA GLY A 481 7.03 -4.29 -12.53
C GLY A 481 7.70 -3.34 -11.54
N TYR A 482 8.75 -3.81 -10.86
CA TYR A 482 9.70 -2.95 -10.17
C TYR A 482 11.02 -2.89 -10.97
N PRO A 483 11.86 -1.86 -10.77
CA PRO A 483 11.58 -0.68 -9.98
C PRO A 483 10.46 0.19 -10.57
N ALA A 484 9.63 0.75 -9.69
CA ALA A 484 8.85 1.93 -10.03
C ALA A 484 9.76 3.16 -10.06
N TRP A 485 9.33 4.21 -10.75
CA TRP A 485 10.11 5.43 -10.93
C TRP A 485 9.36 6.58 -10.27
N MET A 486 10.00 7.25 -9.33
CA MET A 486 9.48 8.43 -8.64
C MET A 486 10.39 9.62 -8.94
N ASN A 487 9.83 10.79 -9.17
CA ASN A 487 10.56 12.00 -9.47
C ASN A 487 11.10 12.61 -8.19
N ASN A 488 12.42 12.51 -8.00
CA ASN A 488 13.09 12.98 -6.79
C ASN A 488 12.88 14.49 -6.58
N GLN A 489 12.88 15.29 -7.65
CA GLN A 489 12.74 16.73 -7.56
C GLN A 489 11.33 17.15 -7.15
N ILE A 490 10.30 16.53 -7.72
CA ILE A 490 8.90 16.78 -7.34
C ILE A 490 8.64 16.36 -5.89
N GLY A 491 9.17 15.20 -5.48
CA GLY A 491 9.09 14.77 -4.08
C GLY A 491 9.78 15.75 -3.12
N ILE A 492 10.97 16.24 -3.45
CA ILE A 492 11.68 17.27 -2.66
C ILE A 492 10.86 18.57 -2.57
N GLN A 493 10.24 19.01 -3.66
CA GLN A 493 9.40 20.21 -3.69
C GLN A 493 8.17 20.07 -2.79
N PHE A 494 7.46 18.93 -2.87
CA PHE A 494 6.36 18.61 -1.96
C PHE A 494 6.83 18.66 -0.50
N LEU A 495 7.94 17.99 -0.17
CA LEU A 495 8.46 17.95 1.19
C LEU A 495 8.80 19.34 1.73
N LEU A 496 9.46 20.18 0.93
CA LEU A 496 9.80 21.54 1.31
C LEU A 496 8.56 22.42 1.52
N SER A 497 7.54 22.27 0.68
CA SER A 497 6.29 23.03 0.82
C SER A 497 5.51 22.58 2.05
N GLN A 498 5.31 21.28 2.21
CA GLN A 498 4.44 20.71 3.24
C GLN A 498 5.07 20.79 4.64
N TYR A 499 6.36 20.47 4.74
CA TYR A 499 7.07 20.37 6.03
C TYR A 499 7.98 21.58 6.31
N GLY A 500 8.01 22.59 5.43
CA GLY A 500 8.67 23.87 5.66
C GLY A 500 8.27 24.55 6.97
N PRO A 501 6.97 24.60 7.34
CA PRO A 501 6.52 25.11 8.64
C PRO A 501 7.06 24.33 9.85
N GLU A 502 7.51 23.09 9.66
CA GLU A 502 8.13 22.25 10.69
C GLU A 502 9.67 22.25 10.59
N GLY A 503 10.24 23.13 9.77
CA GLY A 503 11.69 23.34 9.66
C GLY A 503 12.39 22.47 8.61
N MET A 504 11.66 21.84 7.70
CA MET A 504 12.27 21.06 6.60
C MET A 504 13.25 21.92 5.78
N THR A 505 14.48 21.43 5.65
CA THR A 505 15.52 22.07 4.84
C THR A 505 15.79 21.28 3.56
N LEU A 506 16.41 21.91 2.55
CA LEU A 506 16.78 21.19 1.31
C LEU A 506 17.70 19.99 1.56
N PRO A 507 18.75 20.07 2.40
CA PRO A 507 19.54 18.89 2.75
C PRO A 507 18.68 17.77 3.35
N GLU A 508 17.75 18.06 4.26
CA GLU A 508 16.85 17.05 4.84
C GLU A 508 15.88 16.48 3.82
N ALA A 509 15.27 17.31 2.97
CA ALA A 509 14.36 16.88 1.93
C ALA A 509 15.01 15.89 0.95
N ARG A 510 16.34 16.00 0.71
CA ARG A 510 17.10 15.02 -0.10
C ARG A 510 17.16 13.62 0.52
N ALA A 511 16.86 13.47 1.82
CA ALA A 511 16.75 12.15 2.46
C ALA A 511 15.48 11.39 2.06
N ILE A 512 14.56 12.03 1.32
CA ILE A 512 13.29 11.48 0.83
C ILE A 512 13.36 10.00 0.52
N ALA A 513 12.33 9.28 0.94
CA ALA A 513 12.05 7.93 0.50
C ALA A 513 10.53 7.73 0.44
N ILE A 514 10.12 6.63 -0.17
CA ILE A 514 8.71 6.31 -0.34
C ILE A 514 8.24 5.41 0.80
N GLY A 515 7.31 5.91 1.61
CA GLY A 515 6.52 5.10 2.54
C GLY A 515 5.46 4.33 1.74
N GLY A 516 5.25 3.05 2.03
CA GLY A 516 4.27 2.25 1.30
C GLY A 516 4.47 2.22 -0.22
N CYS A 517 3.44 2.49 -0.99
CA CYS A 517 3.53 2.45 -2.45
C CYS A 517 4.18 3.70 -3.03
N LEU A 518 3.58 4.87 -2.81
CA LEU A 518 3.96 6.16 -3.40
C LEU A 518 3.97 7.30 -2.36
N GLU A 519 3.80 6.99 -1.08
CA GLU A 519 3.56 8.00 -0.05
C GLU A 519 4.88 8.68 0.31
N THR A 520 5.12 9.82 -0.34
CA THR A 520 6.32 10.65 -0.13
C THR A 520 6.48 10.96 1.35
N SER A 521 7.51 10.35 1.95
CA SER A 521 7.73 10.40 3.39
C SER A 521 8.90 11.34 3.72
N PRO A 522 8.74 12.21 4.72
CA PRO A 522 9.85 13.03 5.18
C PRO A 522 10.85 12.15 5.95
N CYS A 523 12.11 12.32 5.60
CA CYS A 523 13.26 11.61 6.14
C CYS A 523 14.28 12.62 6.65
N THR A 524 15.33 12.15 7.32
CA THR A 524 16.46 12.98 7.72
C THR A 524 17.78 12.23 7.60
N TRP A 525 18.88 12.98 7.67
CA TRP A 525 20.24 12.44 7.61
C TRP A 525 20.84 12.33 9.01
N HIS A 526 21.42 11.18 9.33
CA HIS A 526 22.13 10.97 10.58
C HIS A 526 23.61 10.59 10.37
N PRO A 527 24.51 11.07 11.25
CA PRO A 527 25.93 10.77 11.16
C PRO A 527 26.26 9.43 11.81
N LEU A 528 26.37 8.37 11.02
CA LEU A 528 26.84 7.07 11.47
C LEU A 528 28.38 7.05 11.54
N THR A 529 28.95 6.58 12.64
CA THR A 529 30.37 6.30 12.79
C THR A 529 30.59 4.79 12.80
N LEU A 530 31.40 4.30 11.85
CA LEU A 530 31.80 2.90 11.75
C LEU A 530 33.31 2.84 11.54
N ASN A 531 34.01 2.11 12.41
CA ASN A 531 35.48 1.98 12.38
C ASN A 531 36.25 3.30 12.21
N GLY A 532 35.80 4.36 12.90
CA GLY A 532 36.43 5.68 12.88
C GLY A 532 36.10 6.55 11.65
N LYS A 533 35.39 6.02 10.65
CA LYS A 533 34.88 6.78 9.50
C LYS A 533 33.44 7.23 9.75
N LYS A 534 33.11 8.46 9.34
CA LYS A 534 31.76 9.02 9.44
C LYS A 534 31.04 8.94 8.10
N TYR A 535 29.76 8.55 8.15
CA TYR A 535 28.86 8.43 7.02
C TYR A 535 27.56 9.18 7.33
N TRP A 536 26.93 9.75 6.31
CA TRP A 536 25.57 10.30 6.43
C TRP A 536 24.60 9.28 5.85
N ILE A 537 23.80 8.66 6.71
CA ILE A 537 22.78 7.70 6.28
C ILE A 537 21.38 8.31 6.40
N PRO A 538 20.47 8.03 5.46
CA PRO A 538 19.09 8.50 5.51
C PRO A 538 18.22 7.59 6.40
N GLY A 539 17.14 8.12 6.94
CA GLY A 539 16.11 7.34 7.62
C GLY A 539 14.83 8.15 7.79
N GLY A 540 13.69 7.48 7.98
CA GLY A 540 12.42 8.18 8.14
C GLY A 540 12.41 9.13 9.34
N ALA A 541 11.63 10.20 9.25
CA ALA A 541 11.50 11.22 10.29
C ALA A 541 10.06 11.74 10.46
N GLY A 542 9.13 11.24 9.64
CA GLY A 542 7.71 11.55 9.68
C GLY A 542 6.87 10.53 10.41
N GLN A 543 5.68 11.00 10.78
CA GLN A 543 4.50 10.21 11.16
C GLN A 543 4.00 9.38 9.95
N PRO A 544 3.06 8.45 10.15
CA PRO A 544 2.35 7.78 9.05
C PRO A 544 1.88 8.78 7.98
N THR A 545 2.22 8.55 6.70
CA THR A 545 1.96 9.53 5.63
C THR A 545 0.80 9.14 4.71
N SER A 546 -0.09 8.26 5.17
CA SER A 546 -1.38 7.93 4.54
C SER A 546 -2.40 7.46 5.56
N VAL A 547 -2.84 8.44 6.34
CA VAL A 547 -3.79 8.32 7.44
C VAL A 547 -4.59 9.61 7.53
N GLY A 548 -5.78 9.55 8.12
CA GLY A 548 -6.73 10.66 8.15
C GLY A 548 -8.00 10.28 7.41
N VAL A 549 -8.21 10.83 6.22
CA VAL A 549 -9.37 10.52 5.38
C VAL A 549 -8.95 9.56 4.27
N HIS A 550 -9.37 8.30 4.37
CA HIS A 550 -9.04 7.28 3.39
C HIS A 550 -9.82 7.42 2.07
N PHE A 551 -9.45 6.59 1.09
CA PHE A 551 -9.92 6.64 -0.31
C PHE A 551 -11.36 7.10 -0.50
N ILE A 552 -11.53 8.31 -1.02
CA ILE A 552 -12.81 8.89 -1.42
C ILE A 552 -13.10 8.53 -2.88
N ALA A 553 -14.21 7.83 -3.11
CA ALA A 553 -14.68 7.44 -4.44
C ALA A 553 -15.27 8.64 -5.20
N ASN A 554 -14.46 9.34 -5.99
CA ASN A 554 -14.89 10.50 -6.78
C ASN A 554 -16.15 10.20 -7.64
N PRO A 555 -16.23 9.08 -8.39
CA PRO A 555 -17.41 8.81 -9.21
C PRO A 555 -18.67 8.49 -8.39
N LYS A 556 -18.53 7.95 -7.19
CA LYS A 556 -19.67 7.69 -6.29
C LYS A 556 -20.23 8.96 -5.67
N ILE A 557 -19.38 9.96 -5.38
CA ILE A 557 -19.85 11.30 -5.01
C ILE A 557 -20.62 11.92 -6.18
N LEU A 558 -20.10 11.83 -7.41
CA LEU A 558 -20.81 12.32 -8.59
C LEU A 558 -22.16 11.61 -8.79
N GLU A 559 -22.24 10.29 -8.56
CA GLU A 559 -23.51 9.56 -8.54
C GLU A 559 -24.50 10.19 -7.54
N CYS A 560 -24.06 10.45 -6.30
CA CYS A 560 -24.89 11.13 -5.31
C CYS A 560 -25.32 12.54 -5.75
N VAL A 561 -24.47 13.32 -6.43
CA VAL A 561 -24.87 14.61 -7.01
C VAL A 561 -25.98 14.43 -8.04
N LEU A 562 -25.85 13.45 -8.94
CA LEU A 562 -26.85 13.20 -9.97
C LEU A 562 -28.20 12.77 -9.39
N PHE A 563 -28.19 12.04 -8.27
CA PHE A 563 -29.38 11.49 -7.63
C PHE A 563 -29.74 12.17 -6.30
N ASN A 564 -29.43 13.45 -6.16
CA ASN A 564 -29.90 14.27 -5.03
C ASN A 564 -29.54 13.71 -3.64
N GLY A 565 -28.31 13.21 -3.51
CA GLY A 565 -27.73 12.62 -2.31
C GLY A 565 -28.12 11.16 -2.05
N TYR A 566 -28.90 10.52 -2.93
CA TYR A 566 -29.42 9.17 -2.76
C TYR A 566 -28.56 8.12 -3.44
N ASP A 567 -28.22 7.04 -2.72
CA ASP A 567 -27.54 5.86 -3.26
C ASP A 567 -28.57 4.80 -3.64
N HIS A 568 -28.77 4.59 -4.95
CA HIS A 568 -29.72 3.61 -5.46
C HIS A 568 -29.31 2.15 -5.22
N ARG A 569 -28.00 1.86 -5.05
CA ARG A 569 -27.52 0.51 -4.73
C ARG A 569 -27.97 0.11 -3.33
N LEU A 570 -27.79 1.02 -2.37
CA LEU A 570 -28.18 0.80 -0.97
C LEU A 570 -29.63 1.14 -0.67
N LYS A 571 -30.29 1.89 -1.54
CA LYS A 571 -31.61 2.49 -1.33
C LYS A 571 -31.63 3.41 -0.10
N GLU A 572 -30.55 4.14 0.13
CA GLU A 572 -30.33 4.98 1.30
C GLU A 572 -30.01 6.43 0.91
N GLN A 573 -30.55 7.39 1.67
CA GLN A 573 -30.17 8.80 1.54
C GLN A 573 -28.84 9.03 2.28
N ILE A 574 -27.76 9.18 1.51
CA ILE A 574 -26.40 9.36 2.02
C ILE A 574 -26.19 10.81 2.45
N PHE A 575 -26.23 11.73 1.49
CA PHE A 575 -26.11 13.17 1.75
C PHE A 575 -27.49 13.80 1.90
N PRO A 576 -27.63 14.93 2.61
CA PRO A 576 -28.84 15.74 2.53
C PRO A 576 -29.15 16.11 1.08
N PRO A 577 -30.42 16.02 0.63
CA PRO A 577 -30.77 16.34 -0.75
C PRO A 577 -30.47 17.81 -1.05
N HIS A 578 -29.68 18.07 -2.10
CA HIS A 578 -29.35 19.42 -2.53
C HIS A 578 -30.57 20.17 -3.11
N ASN A 579 -31.59 19.45 -3.59
CA ASN A 579 -32.87 19.97 -4.13
C ASN A 579 -32.69 21.02 -5.25
N ARG A 580 -31.60 20.89 -6.00
CA ARG A 580 -31.28 21.75 -7.16
C ARG A 580 -31.64 21.01 -8.45
N LYS A 581 -32.11 21.75 -9.45
CA LYS A 581 -32.40 21.18 -10.78
C LYS A 581 -31.14 20.86 -11.59
N LEU A 582 -30.01 21.49 -11.26
CA LEU A 582 -28.73 21.37 -11.96
C LEU A 582 -28.87 21.77 -13.44
N GLU A 583 -29.33 23.00 -13.67
CA GLU A 583 -29.59 23.55 -15.01
C GLU A 583 -28.29 23.89 -15.77
N THR A 584 -27.18 24.10 -15.04
CA THR A 584 -25.85 24.32 -15.62
C THR A 584 -24.80 23.35 -15.09
N TYR A 585 -23.70 23.21 -15.82
CA TYR A 585 -22.54 22.41 -15.40
C TYR A 585 -21.93 22.96 -14.11
N GLU A 586 -21.87 24.29 -13.97
CA GLU A 586 -21.34 24.96 -12.79
C GLU A 586 -22.17 24.63 -11.55
N GLU A 587 -23.50 24.58 -11.65
CA GLU A 587 -24.35 24.16 -10.53
C GLU A 587 -24.05 22.72 -10.09
N LEU A 588 -23.84 21.80 -11.05
CA LEU A 588 -23.46 20.42 -10.77
C LEU A 588 -22.09 20.36 -10.08
N TRP A 589 -21.11 21.09 -10.60
CA TRP A 589 -19.77 21.15 -10.03
C TRP A 589 -19.76 21.75 -8.61
N GLU A 590 -20.56 22.79 -8.35
CA GLU A 590 -20.71 23.35 -7.00
C GLU A 590 -21.30 22.35 -6.01
N VAL A 591 -22.31 21.56 -6.41
CA VAL A 591 -22.87 20.51 -5.53
C VAL A 591 -21.88 19.37 -5.32
N TYR A 592 -21.09 19.00 -6.34
CA TYR A 592 -20.00 18.03 -6.19
C TYR A 592 -19.00 18.47 -5.12
N LYS A 593 -18.49 19.69 -5.21
CA LYS A 593 -17.55 20.24 -4.23
C LYS A 593 -18.16 20.28 -2.82
N GLN A 594 -19.44 20.65 -2.70
CA GLN A 594 -20.17 20.65 -1.42
C GLN A 594 -20.24 19.26 -0.80
N TYR A 595 -20.69 18.24 -1.55
CA TYR A 595 -20.77 16.87 -1.03
C TYR A 595 -19.39 16.29 -0.70
N TYR A 596 -18.37 16.62 -1.47
CA TYR A 596 -17.00 16.19 -1.18
C TYR A 596 -16.47 16.83 0.12
N GLU A 597 -16.61 18.15 0.28
CA GLU A 597 -16.18 18.85 1.50
C GLU A 597 -16.95 18.36 2.73
N MET A 598 -18.27 18.08 2.60
CA MET A 598 -19.06 17.46 3.68
C MET A 598 -18.56 16.06 4.05
N ALA A 599 -18.18 15.25 3.06
CA ALA A 599 -17.65 13.92 3.31
C ALA A 599 -16.32 13.97 4.04
N VAL A 600 -15.39 14.82 3.57
CA VAL A 600 -14.07 15.00 4.18
C VAL A 600 -14.21 15.53 5.61
N ASP A 601 -15.10 16.48 5.86
CA ASP A 601 -15.34 17.03 7.21
C ASP A 601 -15.79 15.96 8.21
N ALA A 602 -16.82 15.19 7.86
CA ALA A 602 -17.37 14.14 8.71
C ALA A 602 -16.33 13.05 9.01
N LEU A 603 -15.61 12.62 7.96
CA LEU A 603 -14.57 11.60 8.07
C LEU A 603 -13.35 12.10 8.86
N CYS A 604 -12.90 13.33 8.63
CA CYS A 604 -11.75 13.90 9.33
C CYS A 604 -12.00 13.97 10.84
N LYS A 605 -13.18 14.46 11.25
CA LYS A 605 -13.57 14.53 12.67
C LYS A 605 -13.59 13.16 13.34
N CYS A 606 -14.22 12.16 12.73
CA CYS A 606 -14.30 10.81 13.28
C CYS A 606 -12.93 10.11 13.30
N ASN A 607 -12.17 10.16 12.19
CA ASN A 607 -10.85 9.54 12.12
C ASN A 607 -9.83 10.22 13.06
N ASN A 608 -9.94 11.53 13.32
CA ASN A 608 -9.15 12.19 14.35
C ASN A 608 -9.38 11.59 15.74
N ILE A 609 -10.62 11.27 16.09
CA ILE A 609 -10.95 10.59 17.36
C ILE A 609 -10.33 9.19 17.40
N GLN A 610 -10.47 8.41 16.33
CA GLN A 610 -9.90 7.07 16.26
C GLN A 610 -8.37 7.09 16.46
N HIS A 611 -7.66 7.98 15.75
CA HIS A 611 -6.22 8.17 15.91
C HIS A 611 -5.82 8.74 17.27
N ASP A 612 -6.66 9.59 17.87
CA ASP A 612 -6.41 10.14 19.20
C ASP A 612 -6.52 9.06 20.29
N ILE A 613 -7.51 8.17 20.17
CA ILE A 613 -7.63 6.98 21.04
C ILE A 613 -6.42 6.07 20.85
N TRP A 614 -6.03 5.78 19.60
CA TRP A 614 -4.84 4.97 19.32
C TRP A 614 -3.57 5.57 19.95
N ARG A 615 -3.27 6.86 19.70
CA ARG A 615 -2.03 7.47 20.20
C ARG A 615 -1.99 7.60 21.72
N LYS A 616 -3.14 7.58 22.41
CA LYS A 616 -3.24 7.67 23.87
C LYS A 616 -3.20 6.33 24.57
N ASN A 617 -3.83 5.30 24.00
CA ASN A 617 -4.00 4.00 24.66
C ASN A 617 -3.09 2.91 24.08
N ASN A 618 -2.57 3.12 22.87
CA ASN A 618 -1.77 2.16 22.11
C ASN A 618 -0.69 2.89 21.29
N MET A 619 0.03 3.81 21.91
CA MET A 619 1.15 4.49 21.25
C MET A 619 2.24 3.50 20.82
N THR A 620 2.95 3.86 19.75
CA THR A 620 4.19 3.20 19.37
C THR A 620 5.24 3.38 20.45
N VAL A 621 6.04 2.34 20.69
CA VAL A 621 7.25 2.46 21.53
C VAL A 621 8.47 2.09 20.72
N ILE A 622 8.40 1.03 19.90
CA ILE A 622 9.50 0.58 19.05
C ILE A 622 9.75 1.61 17.96
N ASN A 623 8.74 1.91 17.14
CA ASN A 623 8.92 2.90 16.07
C ASN A 623 9.25 4.28 16.65
N SER A 624 8.72 4.63 17.84
CA SER A 624 9.10 5.87 18.52
C SER A 624 10.60 5.95 18.85
N PHE A 625 11.22 4.96 19.49
CA PHE A 625 12.66 5.11 19.79
C PHE A 625 13.54 5.08 18.52
N LEU A 626 13.04 4.49 17.43
CA LEU A 626 13.70 4.51 16.13
C LEU A 626 13.57 5.85 15.42
N LYS A 627 12.47 6.57 15.62
CA LYS A 627 12.15 7.78 14.84
C LYS A 627 12.72 9.05 15.49
N PRO A 628 13.51 9.85 14.76
CA PRO A 628 13.94 11.15 15.22
C PRO A 628 12.72 12.10 15.31
N ASP A 629 12.58 12.92 16.35
CA ASP A 629 13.54 13.20 17.44
C ASP A 629 13.08 12.64 18.79
N CYS A 630 12.36 11.52 18.81
CA CYS A 630 11.74 10.97 20.02
C CYS A 630 12.72 10.73 21.17
N LEU A 631 13.87 10.10 20.88
CA LEU A 631 14.92 9.85 21.88
C LEU A 631 15.58 11.12 22.39
N GLU A 632 15.63 12.19 21.60
CA GLU A 632 16.18 13.47 22.03
C GLU A 632 15.19 14.23 22.92
N LYS A 633 13.91 14.23 22.53
CA LYS A 633 12.84 14.96 23.22
C LYS A 633 12.28 14.22 24.43
N GLY A 634 12.49 12.90 24.51
CA GLY A 634 11.85 12.03 25.50
C GLY A 634 10.34 11.90 25.27
N ARG A 635 9.89 11.92 24.01
CA ARG A 635 8.47 11.96 23.65
C ARG A 635 8.17 10.90 22.62
N HIS A 636 7.05 10.19 22.77
CA HIS A 636 6.58 9.23 21.76
C HIS A 636 5.76 9.94 20.67
N ILE A 637 5.32 9.16 19.67
CA ILE A 637 4.55 9.62 18.51
C ILE A 637 3.35 10.53 18.87
N GLY A 638 2.58 10.16 19.90
CA GLY A 638 1.36 10.85 20.30
C GLY A 638 1.59 12.22 20.94
N GLN A 639 2.83 12.49 21.35
CA GLN A 639 3.28 13.74 21.97
C GLN A 639 4.13 14.59 21.00
N LEU A 640 3.97 14.38 19.69
CA LEU A 640 4.75 15.07 18.64
C LEU A 640 6.26 14.84 18.80
N GLY A 641 6.66 13.63 19.19
CA GLY A 641 8.07 13.26 19.30
C GLY A 641 8.80 13.25 17.95
N TYR A 642 8.09 12.89 16.87
CA TYR A 642 8.65 12.80 15.53
C TYR A 642 9.03 14.20 15.03
N ARG A 643 10.01 14.28 14.13
CA ARG A 643 10.46 15.57 13.59
C ARG A 643 9.38 16.25 12.76
N TYR A 644 8.71 15.49 11.89
CA TYR A 644 7.67 15.99 11.00
C TYR A 644 6.32 15.33 11.30
N ASN A 645 5.30 16.15 11.56
CA ASN A 645 4.00 15.69 12.03
C ASN A 645 2.83 16.14 11.14
N ALA A 646 3.03 17.07 10.21
CA ALA A 646 2.03 17.52 9.23
C ALA A 646 1.82 16.51 8.08
N THR A 647 1.47 15.27 8.45
CA THR A 647 1.51 14.05 7.61
C THR A 647 0.14 13.47 7.26
N PHE A 648 -0.94 13.90 7.91
CA PHE A 648 -2.30 13.39 7.65
C PHE A 648 -2.81 13.92 6.31
N ASN A 649 -3.64 13.13 5.62
CA ASN A 649 -4.05 13.43 4.26
C ASN A 649 -5.49 13.01 3.94
N VAL A 650 -5.91 13.38 2.73
CA VAL A 650 -7.15 12.94 2.08
C VAL A 650 -6.77 12.13 0.86
N GLU A 651 -7.17 10.87 0.83
CA GLU A 651 -6.92 9.95 -0.28
C GLU A 651 -8.04 10.02 -1.32
N SER A 652 -7.69 10.19 -2.60
CA SER A 652 -8.66 10.17 -3.70
C SER A 652 -8.63 8.82 -4.45
N CYS A 653 -9.77 8.41 -5.03
CA CYS A 653 -9.84 7.25 -5.92
C CYS A 653 -10.82 7.50 -7.08
N GLY A 654 -10.54 6.93 -8.26
CA GLY A 654 -11.40 7.04 -9.43
C GLY A 654 -11.42 8.44 -10.07
N THR A 655 -10.34 9.22 -9.89
CA THR A 655 -10.19 10.60 -10.42
C THR A 655 -10.52 10.67 -11.91
N ILE A 656 -9.93 9.79 -12.72
CA ILE A 656 -10.07 9.84 -14.19
C ILE A 656 -11.48 9.47 -14.66
N ASN A 657 -12.18 8.54 -14.00
CA ASN A 657 -13.59 8.29 -14.33
C ASN A 657 -14.48 9.49 -14.02
N MET A 658 -14.21 10.19 -12.91
CA MET A 658 -14.94 11.39 -12.55
C MET A 658 -14.67 12.51 -13.57
N VAL A 659 -13.41 12.78 -13.92
CA VAL A 659 -13.03 13.79 -14.93
C VAL A 659 -13.67 13.48 -16.29
N ASN A 660 -13.58 12.23 -16.75
CA ASN A 660 -14.21 11.81 -18.00
C ASN A 660 -15.75 11.93 -17.94
N SER A 661 -16.35 11.70 -16.78
CA SER A 661 -17.80 11.81 -16.59
C SER A 661 -18.26 13.27 -16.60
N LEU A 662 -17.50 14.16 -15.95
CA LEU A 662 -17.74 15.60 -16.01
C LEU A 662 -17.62 16.12 -17.45
N ALA A 663 -16.61 15.69 -18.20
CA ALA A 663 -16.46 16.04 -19.61
C ALA A 663 -17.66 15.57 -20.46
N ALA A 664 -18.12 14.34 -20.26
CA ALA A 664 -19.28 13.81 -20.96
C ALA A 664 -20.57 14.57 -20.61
N LEU A 665 -20.80 14.88 -19.34
CA LEU A 665 -21.96 15.67 -18.90
C LEU A 665 -21.91 17.10 -19.46
N LYS A 666 -20.79 17.80 -19.30
CA LYS A 666 -20.58 19.17 -19.78
C LYS A 666 -20.87 19.25 -21.28
N LYS A 667 -20.29 18.34 -22.06
CA LYS A 667 -20.46 18.31 -23.51
C LYS A 667 -21.87 17.89 -23.93
N LEU A 668 -22.33 16.71 -23.51
CA LEU A 668 -23.52 16.09 -24.10
C LEU A 668 -24.84 16.63 -23.53
N VAL A 669 -24.84 17.10 -22.29
CA VAL A 669 -26.05 17.59 -21.60
C VAL A 669 -26.13 19.11 -21.64
N TYR A 670 -25.06 19.81 -21.28
CA TYR A 670 -25.12 21.26 -21.05
C TYR A 670 -24.77 22.09 -22.30
N GLU A 671 -23.72 21.71 -23.04
CA GLU A 671 -23.26 22.44 -24.22
C GLU A 671 -24.01 22.02 -25.49
N ASP A 672 -23.88 20.75 -25.91
CA ASP A 672 -24.49 20.23 -27.14
C ASP A 672 -26.01 19.99 -26.97
N LYS A 673 -26.50 19.90 -25.73
CA LYS A 673 -27.91 19.62 -25.36
C LYS A 673 -28.49 18.43 -26.10
N LYS A 674 -27.65 17.43 -26.36
CA LYS A 674 -28.02 16.20 -27.08
C LYS A 674 -28.93 15.32 -26.25
N TYR A 675 -28.74 15.34 -24.94
CA TYR A 675 -29.57 14.64 -23.96
C TYR A 675 -29.93 15.57 -22.82
N THR A 676 -31.09 15.36 -22.20
CA THR A 676 -31.41 16.00 -20.92
C THR A 676 -30.69 15.29 -19.78
N LEU A 677 -30.54 15.97 -18.64
CA LEU A 677 -29.98 15.35 -17.44
C LEU A 677 -30.81 14.14 -16.98
N ASP A 678 -32.14 14.19 -17.15
CA ASP A 678 -33.02 13.07 -16.80
C ASP A 678 -32.85 11.86 -17.72
N GLN A 679 -32.62 12.08 -19.02
CA GLN A 679 -32.25 10.99 -19.95
C GLN A 679 -30.92 10.35 -19.56
N MET A 680 -29.93 11.13 -19.13
CA MET A 680 -28.66 10.61 -18.63
C MET A 680 -28.84 9.80 -17.33
N ARG A 681 -29.63 10.32 -16.38
CA ARG A 681 -29.98 9.62 -15.13
C ARG A 681 -30.67 8.28 -15.39
N GLU A 682 -31.65 8.26 -16.29
CA GLU A 682 -32.35 7.02 -16.68
C GLU A 682 -31.36 6.02 -17.29
N ALA A 683 -30.50 6.47 -18.21
CA ALA A 683 -29.50 5.61 -18.84
C ALA A 683 -28.51 5.02 -17.82
N ILE A 684 -28.12 5.78 -16.80
CA ILE A 684 -27.26 5.31 -15.70
C ILE A 684 -27.98 4.23 -14.87
N LEU A 685 -29.22 4.47 -14.46
CA LEU A 685 -30.01 3.52 -13.66
C LEU A 685 -30.24 2.20 -14.41
N GLU A 686 -30.47 2.29 -15.72
CA GLU A 686 -30.65 1.12 -16.59
C GLU A 686 -29.32 0.51 -17.06
N ASN A 687 -28.19 1.02 -16.55
CA ASN A 687 -26.84 0.58 -16.88
C ASN A 687 -26.58 0.55 -18.40
N PHE A 688 -27.09 1.56 -19.10
CA PHE A 688 -27.04 1.68 -20.56
C PHE A 688 -27.58 0.45 -21.32
N GLY A 689 -28.53 -0.27 -20.70
CA GLY A 689 -29.09 -1.50 -21.25
C GLY A 689 -28.17 -2.72 -21.15
N PHE A 690 -27.12 -2.69 -20.33
CA PHE A 690 -26.24 -3.83 -20.07
C PHE A 690 -26.53 -4.50 -18.73
N LYS A 691 -26.16 -5.77 -18.62
CA LYS A 691 -26.03 -6.47 -17.34
C LYS A 691 -24.91 -5.82 -16.52
N THR A 692 -25.02 -5.88 -15.20
CA THR A 692 -23.98 -5.42 -14.28
C THR A 692 -22.78 -6.38 -14.29
N ALA A 693 -21.61 -5.88 -13.88
CA ALA A 693 -20.38 -6.69 -13.80
C ALA A 693 -20.55 -7.95 -12.94
N HIS A 694 -21.36 -7.85 -11.87
CA HIS A 694 -21.66 -8.97 -10.99
C HIS A 694 -22.50 -10.06 -11.67
N GLU A 695 -23.49 -9.67 -12.49
CA GLU A 695 -24.30 -10.61 -13.27
C GLU A 695 -23.49 -11.29 -14.38
N VAL A 696 -22.51 -10.57 -14.96
CA VAL A 696 -21.61 -11.12 -15.99
C VAL A 696 -20.50 -12.00 -15.39
N GLY A 697 -20.04 -11.71 -14.18
CA GLY A 697 -18.86 -12.36 -13.60
C GLY A 697 -17.53 -11.83 -14.16
N SER A 698 -17.55 -10.68 -14.83
CA SER A 698 -16.36 -9.96 -15.29
C SER A 698 -16.44 -8.48 -14.94
N PHE A 699 -15.29 -7.91 -14.57
CA PHE A 699 -15.16 -6.55 -14.09
C PHE A 699 -14.46 -5.62 -15.10
N SER A 700 -14.19 -6.13 -16.31
CA SER A 700 -13.74 -5.34 -17.45
C SER A 700 -14.93 -4.81 -18.25
N LEU A 701 -14.81 -3.56 -18.74
CA LEU A 701 -15.85 -2.91 -19.55
C LEU A 701 -16.23 -3.71 -20.81
N PHE A 702 -15.25 -4.26 -21.53
CA PHE A 702 -15.50 -4.89 -22.83
C PHE A 702 -16.24 -6.23 -22.73
N SER A 703 -16.15 -6.89 -21.58
CA SER A 703 -16.80 -8.17 -21.32
C SER A 703 -18.28 -8.04 -20.96
N GLN A 704 -18.79 -6.81 -20.77
CA GLN A 704 -20.16 -6.61 -20.36
C GLN A 704 -21.15 -6.98 -21.46
N VAL A 705 -22.27 -7.58 -21.05
CA VAL A 705 -23.25 -8.22 -21.94
C VAL A 705 -24.52 -7.39 -22.02
N LYS A 706 -25.00 -7.14 -23.24
CA LYS A 706 -26.23 -6.38 -23.48
C LYS A 706 -27.46 -7.15 -22.97
N LYS A 707 -28.41 -6.46 -22.33
CA LYS A 707 -29.74 -6.99 -21.96
C LYS A 707 -30.63 -7.04 -23.20
N VAL A 708 -31.58 -7.98 -23.22
CA VAL A 708 -32.65 -8.01 -24.23
C VAL A 708 -33.46 -6.71 -24.15
N GLY A 709 -33.60 -5.99 -25.26
CA GLY A 709 -34.30 -4.69 -25.31
C GLY A 709 -33.47 -3.49 -24.85
N GLY A 710 -32.18 -3.69 -24.56
CA GLY A 710 -31.26 -2.63 -24.12
C GLY A 710 -30.82 -1.66 -25.23
N GLU A 711 -31.17 -1.93 -26.48
CA GLU A 711 -30.70 -1.19 -27.68
C GLU A 711 -31.15 0.27 -27.67
N LYS A 712 -32.23 0.61 -26.94
CA LYS A 712 -32.69 1.99 -26.80
C LYS A 712 -31.65 2.93 -26.19
N TYR A 713 -30.70 2.41 -25.41
CA TYR A 713 -29.61 3.19 -24.80
C TYR A 713 -28.32 3.20 -25.63
N ASP A 714 -28.27 2.52 -26.78
CA ASP A 714 -27.05 2.39 -27.58
C ASP A 714 -26.47 3.73 -28.00
N LYS A 715 -27.34 4.66 -28.38
CA LYS A 715 -26.90 5.95 -28.92
C LYS A 715 -26.28 6.83 -27.82
N ILE A 716 -26.94 6.95 -26.67
CA ILE A 716 -26.42 7.69 -25.52
C ILE A 716 -25.13 7.05 -24.99
N HIS A 717 -25.08 5.72 -24.88
CA HIS A 717 -23.86 5.02 -24.44
C HIS A 717 -22.69 5.22 -25.39
N SER A 718 -22.92 5.09 -26.70
CA SER A 718 -21.87 5.31 -27.70
C SER A 718 -21.37 6.75 -27.66
N ASP A 719 -22.25 7.73 -27.48
CA ASP A 719 -21.85 9.13 -27.35
C ASP A 719 -21.07 9.38 -26.05
N CYS A 720 -21.43 8.77 -24.93
CA CYS A 720 -20.66 8.81 -23.68
C CYS A 720 -19.25 8.24 -23.87
N LEU A 721 -19.12 7.08 -24.52
CA LEU A 721 -17.83 6.43 -24.81
C LEU A 721 -16.95 7.25 -25.79
N LEU A 722 -17.57 8.02 -26.69
CA LEU A 722 -16.91 8.85 -27.69
C LEU A 722 -16.68 10.31 -27.26
N ALA A 723 -17.32 10.77 -26.18
CA ALA A 723 -17.05 12.09 -25.60
C ALA A 723 -15.56 12.22 -25.26
N ASN A 724 -15.06 13.45 -25.18
CA ASN A 724 -13.66 13.76 -24.85
C ASN A 724 -13.19 12.96 -23.62
N LYS A 725 -12.01 12.33 -23.73
CA LYS A 725 -11.43 11.48 -22.69
C LYS A 725 -10.03 11.94 -22.34
N TYR A 726 -9.75 12.00 -21.05
CA TYR A 726 -8.41 12.18 -20.51
C TYR A 726 -7.43 11.19 -21.14
N GLY A 727 -6.18 11.63 -21.27
CA GLY A 727 -5.08 10.81 -21.77
C GLY A 727 -4.83 10.92 -23.26
N ASN A 728 -5.35 11.97 -23.91
CA ASN A 728 -5.32 12.16 -25.36
C ASN A 728 -4.76 13.51 -25.79
N ASP A 729 -4.16 14.29 -24.87
CA ASP A 729 -3.72 15.67 -25.10
C ASP A 729 -4.87 16.55 -25.61
N ASP A 730 -6.00 16.47 -24.91
CA ASP A 730 -7.25 17.15 -25.27
C ASP A 730 -7.53 18.25 -24.24
N PRO A 731 -7.32 19.53 -24.60
CA PRO A 731 -7.47 20.65 -23.68
C PRO A 731 -8.85 20.75 -23.02
N TYR A 732 -9.90 20.17 -23.62
CA TYR A 732 -11.26 20.24 -23.08
C TYR A 732 -11.37 19.45 -21.76
N VAL A 733 -10.97 18.19 -21.77
CA VAL A 733 -11.04 17.29 -20.61
C VAL A 733 -9.85 17.50 -19.68
N ASP A 734 -8.69 17.87 -20.21
CA ASP A 734 -7.51 18.16 -19.40
C ASP A 734 -7.67 19.49 -18.62
N GLY A 735 -8.46 20.43 -19.14
CA GLY A 735 -8.88 21.62 -18.40
C GLY A 735 -9.75 21.28 -17.18
N ILE A 736 -10.61 20.27 -17.28
CA ILE A 736 -11.44 19.78 -16.16
C ILE A 736 -10.56 19.09 -15.12
N LEU A 737 -9.57 18.29 -15.54
CA LEU A 737 -8.58 17.72 -14.63
C LEU A 737 -7.84 18.82 -13.86
N ARG A 738 -7.33 19.84 -14.56
CA ARG A 738 -6.63 20.96 -13.93
C ARG A 738 -7.51 21.67 -12.89
N GLU A 739 -8.77 21.95 -13.24
CA GLU A 739 -9.72 22.58 -12.31
C GLU A 739 -9.96 21.72 -11.06
N TYR A 740 -10.14 20.41 -11.24
CA TYR A 740 -10.26 19.47 -10.12
C TYR A 740 -9.00 19.48 -9.25
N GLU A 741 -7.81 19.37 -9.83
CA GLU A 741 -6.55 19.29 -9.07
C GLU A 741 -6.26 20.58 -8.30
N ASP A 742 -6.49 21.74 -8.92
CA ASP A 742 -6.32 23.04 -8.27
C ASP A 742 -7.29 23.19 -7.09
N TRP A 743 -8.54 22.73 -7.21
CA TRP A 743 -9.49 22.73 -6.11
C TRP A 743 -9.18 21.67 -5.05
N PHE A 744 -8.97 20.40 -5.43
CA PHE A 744 -8.83 19.27 -4.52
C PHE A 744 -7.60 19.43 -3.63
N CYS A 745 -6.45 19.76 -4.22
CA CYS A 745 -5.22 19.99 -3.45
C CYS A 745 -5.40 21.16 -2.46
N ALA A 746 -6.02 22.26 -2.88
CA ALA A 746 -6.28 23.40 -1.99
C ALA A 746 -7.32 23.09 -0.90
N MET A 747 -8.35 22.30 -1.23
CA MET A 747 -9.44 21.94 -0.34
C MET A 747 -8.96 21.08 0.82
N CYS A 748 -8.02 20.15 0.59
CA CYS A 748 -7.47 19.29 1.64
C CYS A 748 -6.87 20.11 2.81
N HIS A 749 -6.22 21.24 2.51
CA HIS A 749 -5.60 22.12 3.51
C HIS A 749 -6.60 22.89 4.40
N LYS A 750 -7.90 22.85 4.08
CA LYS A 750 -8.96 23.44 4.93
C LYS A 750 -9.22 22.61 6.19
N PHE A 751 -8.85 21.33 6.17
CA PHE A 751 -9.11 20.38 7.26
C PHE A 751 -7.87 20.19 8.11
N GLU A 752 -8.07 19.88 9.39
CA GLU A 752 -7.01 19.77 10.37
C GLU A 752 -7.00 18.40 11.05
N SER A 753 -5.81 17.82 11.16
CA SER A 753 -5.58 16.56 11.87
C SER A 753 -5.60 16.73 13.39
N LEU A 754 -5.64 15.63 14.13
CA LEU A 754 -5.52 15.61 15.60
C LEU A 754 -4.25 16.25 16.19
N TYR A 755 -3.28 16.59 15.33
CA TYR A 755 -2.03 17.24 15.68
C TYR A 755 -2.04 18.75 15.42
N GLY A 756 -3.17 19.32 15.02
CA GLY A 756 -3.27 20.74 14.71
C GLY A 756 -2.58 21.11 13.40
N LYS A 757 -2.53 20.17 12.44
CA LYS A 757 -1.82 20.34 11.16
C LYS A 757 -2.78 20.20 9.98
N PRO A 758 -2.66 21.06 8.94
CA PRO A 758 -3.44 20.92 7.72
C PRO A 758 -3.24 19.56 7.07
N LEU A 759 -4.32 18.99 6.54
CA LEU A 759 -4.26 17.82 5.68
C LEU A 759 -3.71 18.20 4.29
N TYR A 760 -3.29 17.22 3.50
CA TYR A 760 -2.90 17.38 2.09
C TYR A 760 -3.49 16.25 1.22
N ALA A 761 -3.32 16.33 -0.10
CA ALA A 761 -3.82 15.33 -1.04
C ALA A 761 -2.88 14.12 -1.19
N CYS A 762 -3.43 12.89 -1.14
CA CYS A 762 -2.78 11.64 -1.58
C CYS A 762 -3.62 11.01 -2.70
N GLN A 763 -2.99 10.61 -3.80
CA GLN A 763 -3.70 10.25 -5.03
C GLN A 763 -3.16 8.96 -5.64
N ILE A 764 -3.64 7.84 -5.10
CA ILE A 764 -3.29 6.47 -5.50
C ILE A 764 -4.56 5.62 -5.56
N SER A 765 -4.49 4.44 -6.19
CA SER A 765 -5.64 3.53 -6.19
C SER A 765 -5.43 2.26 -5.38
N VAL A 766 -4.18 1.78 -5.27
CA VAL A 766 -3.86 0.43 -4.77
C VAL A 766 -4.77 -0.61 -5.46
N SER A 767 -5.56 -1.40 -4.72
CA SER A 767 -6.64 -2.24 -5.29
C SER A 767 -8.04 -1.65 -5.10
N THR A 768 -8.15 -0.47 -4.48
CA THR A 768 -9.38 0.18 -4.03
C THR A 768 -10.33 0.54 -5.18
N HIS A 769 -9.78 0.75 -6.39
CA HIS A 769 -10.53 0.96 -7.62
C HIS A 769 -11.42 -0.25 -8.01
N GLY A 770 -11.12 -1.44 -7.48
CA GLY A 770 -11.96 -2.64 -7.63
C GLY A 770 -13.25 -2.54 -6.79
N PRO A 771 -13.17 -2.58 -5.45
CA PRO A 771 -14.35 -2.52 -4.58
C PRO A 771 -15.18 -1.23 -4.72
N GLN A 772 -14.55 -0.07 -4.86
CA GLN A 772 -15.31 1.19 -5.05
C GLN A 772 -15.96 1.25 -6.44
N GLY A 773 -15.35 0.67 -7.47
CA GLY A 773 -16.00 0.45 -8.76
C GLY A 773 -17.21 -0.49 -8.60
N ALA A 774 -17.07 -1.59 -7.86
CA ALA A 774 -18.15 -2.53 -7.58
C ALA A 774 -19.37 -1.87 -6.88
N ALA A 775 -19.12 -0.89 -6.01
CA ALA A 775 -20.16 -0.16 -5.29
C ALA A 775 -20.87 0.95 -6.09
N THR A 776 -20.40 1.23 -7.30
CA THR A 776 -20.81 2.39 -8.10
C THR A 776 -21.56 1.96 -9.34
N LEU A 777 -22.66 2.67 -9.63
CA LEU A 777 -23.46 2.47 -10.83
C LEU A 777 -22.66 2.79 -12.09
N ALA A 778 -23.32 2.69 -13.24
CA ALA A 778 -22.75 3.19 -14.49
C ALA A 778 -22.45 4.69 -14.37
N THR A 779 -21.43 5.17 -15.05
CA THR A 779 -21.01 6.57 -14.98
C THR A 779 -21.11 7.26 -16.34
N PRO A 780 -21.30 8.60 -16.39
CA PRO A 780 -21.47 9.34 -17.65
C PRO A 780 -20.34 9.20 -18.66
N ASP A 781 -19.14 8.77 -18.25
CA ASP A 781 -18.02 8.43 -19.13
C ASP A 781 -18.24 7.15 -19.98
N GLY A 782 -19.33 6.40 -19.73
CA GLY A 782 -19.69 5.17 -20.41
C GLY A 782 -19.19 3.89 -19.72
N ARG A 783 -18.52 4.02 -18.57
CA ARG A 783 -18.22 2.88 -17.69
C ARG A 783 -19.53 2.29 -17.15
N LEU A 784 -19.59 0.96 -17.06
CA LEU A 784 -20.78 0.22 -16.66
C LEU A 784 -20.76 -0.14 -15.17
N ALA A 785 -21.94 -0.38 -14.61
CA ALA A 785 -22.15 -0.63 -13.20
C ALA A 785 -21.35 -1.85 -12.70
N GLY A 786 -20.61 -1.62 -11.62
CA GLY A 786 -19.81 -2.64 -10.94
C GLY A 786 -18.46 -2.95 -11.58
N THR A 787 -18.10 -2.41 -12.75
CA THR A 787 -16.73 -2.54 -13.29
C THR A 787 -15.76 -1.68 -12.48
N THR A 788 -14.46 -1.94 -12.59
CA THR A 788 -13.46 -1.17 -11.84
C THR A 788 -13.47 0.30 -12.24
N TYR A 789 -12.93 1.17 -11.38
CA TYR A 789 -12.43 2.47 -11.82
C TYR A 789 -11.12 2.31 -12.61
N ALA A 790 -10.66 3.41 -13.20
CA ALA A 790 -9.30 3.58 -13.68
C ALA A 790 -8.33 3.35 -12.52
N ASP A 791 -7.24 2.67 -12.81
CA ASP A 791 -6.17 2.50 -11.85
C ASP A 791 -5.41 3.83 -11.63
N GLY A 792 -4.68 3.90 -10.54
CA GLY A 792 -3.92 5.09 -10.17
C GLY A 792 -4.77 6.35 -10.01
N SER A 793 -4.16 7.48 -10.35
CA SER A 793 -4.82 8.79 -10.38
C SER A 793 -4.60 9.52 -11.71
N MET A 794 -3.56 9.13 -12.44
CA MET A 794 -3.19 9.69 -13.74
C MET A 794 -3.10 8.62 -14.85
N SER A 795 -3.51 7.37 -14.59
CA SER A 795 -3.63 6.38 -15.67
C SER A 795 -4.92 6.63 -16.45
N ALA A 796 -4.89 6.45 -17.77
CA ALA A 796 -6.13 6.46 -18.55
C ALA A 796 -7.06 5.32 -18.13
N TYR A 797 -8.38 5.55 -18.24
CA TYR A 797 -9.32 4.45 -18.11
C TYR A 797 -9.11 3.48 -19.31
N PRO A 798 -9.10 2.15 -19.11
CA PRO A 798 -8.75 1.21 -20.15
C PRO A 798 -9.43 1.45 -21.51
N GLY A 799 -8.60 1.62 -22.55
CA GLY A 799 -9.01 1.87 -23.94
C GLY A 799 -9.43 3.32 -24.26
N THR A 800 -9.28 4.27 -23.33
CA THR A 800 -9.60 5.67 -23.60
C THR A 800 -8.41 6.48 -24.11
N ASP A 801 -7.18 6.07 -23.83
CA ASP A 801 -5.91 6.61 -24.34
C ASP A 801 -5.62 6.10 -25.76
N ARG A 802 -5.98 6.89 -26.77
CA ARG A 802 -5.93 6.52 -28.20
C ARG A 802 -4.85 7.26 -28.99
N ASN A 803 -4.20 8.24 -28.38
CA ASN A 803 -3.19 9.10 -29.01
C ASN A 803 -1.75 8.81 -28.55
N GLY A 804 -1.51 7.64 -27.96
CA GLY A 804 -0.18 7.19 -27.57
C GLY A 804 0.27 7.67 -26.18
N PRO A 805 1.41 7.17 -25.68
CA PRO A 805 1.81 7.38 -24.30
C PRO A 805 2.22 8.84 -24.03
N TYR A 806 2.76 9.55 -25.03
CA TYR A 806 3.12 10.96 -24.89
C TYR A 806 1.90 11.88 -24.77
N ALA A 807 0.78 11.56 -25.44
CA ALA A 807 -0.45 12.31 -25.27
C ALA A 807 -1.02 12.11 -23.86
N LEU A 808 -0.95 10.89 -23.34
CA LEU A 808 -1.28 10.59 -21.94
C LEU A 808 -0.39 11.37 -20.97
N PHE A 809 0.92 11.46 -21.23
CA PHE A 809 1.85 12.24 -20.42
C PHE A 809 1.54 13.74 -20.44
N ASN A 810 1.16 14.29 -21.60
CA ASN A 810 0.73 15.69 -21.71
C ASN A 810 -0.51 15.96 -20.87
N SER A 811 -1.54 15.12 -20.99
CA SER A 811 -2.77 15.21 -20.19
C SER A 811 -2.49 15.09 -18.69
N ALA A 812 -1.62 14.17 -18.28
CA ALA A 812 -1.29 13.99 -16.87
C ALA A 812 -0.59 15.21 -16.26
N THR A 813 0.25 15.91 -17.03
CA THR A 813 1.12 17.00 -16.54
C THR A 813 0.55 18.40 -16.75
N VAL A 814 -0.78 18.52 -16.86
CA VAL A 814 -1.45 19.83 -16.98
C VAL A 814 -1.54 20.60 -15.65
N TRP A 815 -1.08 20.02 -14.55
CA TRP A 815 -1.04 20.61 -13.22
C TRP A 815 0.32 20.31 -12.57
N ASP A 816 0.64 21.01 -11.48
CA ASP A 816 1.88 20.81 -10.73
C ASP A 816 1.73 19.68 -9.72
N HIS A 817 2.36 18.54 -9.99
CA HIS A 817 2.26 17.35 -9.14
C HIS A 817 2.87 17.56 -7.75
N ALA A 818 3.70 18.58 -7.52
CA ALA A 818 4.23 18.89 -6.19
C ALA A 818 3.18 19.45 -5.22
N LYS A 819 1.99 19.83 -5.72
CA LYS A 819 0.84 20.24 -4.90
C LYS A 819 0.18 19.09 -4.14
N SER A 820 0.47 17.84 -4.51
CA SER A 820 0.00 16.64 -3.85
C SER A 820 1.20 15.81 -3.40
N GLN A 821 1.00 14.94 -2.42
CA GLN A 821 2.04 14.01 -1.97
C GLN A 821 2.58 13.15 -3.10
N ASN A 822 1.70 12.78 -4.03
CA ASN A 822 1.97 11.90 -5.14
C ASN A 822 0.90 12.00 -6.23
N SER A 823 1.18 11.38 -7.36
CA SER A 823 0.17 10.96 -8.34
C SER A 823 0.68 9.71 -9.08
N GLN A 824 -0.24 8.84 -9.52
CA GLN A 824 0.10 7.47 -9.91
C GLN A 824 -0.28 7.19 -11.37
N MET A 825 0.74 6.87 -12.18
CA MET A 825 0.62 6.34 -13.54
C MET A 825 1.04 4.86 -13.60
N ASN A 826 0.21 4.03 -14.23
CA ASN A 826 0.57 2.69 -14.72
C ASN A 826 0.61 2.68 -16.25
N LEU A 827 1.60 1.99 -16.82
CA LEU A 827 1.67 1.75 -18.26
C LEU A 827 1.92 0.26 -18.52
N LYS A 828 1.22 -0.34 -19.48
CA LYS A 828 1.47 -1.73 -19.89
C LYS A 828 2.09 -1.73 -21.28
N ILE A 829 3.27 -2.32 -21.40
CA ILE A 829 4.07 -2.36 -22.62
C ILE A 829 4.26 -3.81 -23.04
N HIS A 830 3.99 -4.10 -24.31
CA HIS A 830 4.22 -5.41 -24.86
C HIS A 830 5.74 -5.73 -24.91
N PRO A 831 6.21 -6.94 -24.56
CA PRO A 831 7.64 -7.26 -24.48
C PRO A 831 8.42 -6.97 -25.78
N SER A 832 7.78 -7.08 -26.95
CA SER A 832 8.44 -6.77 -28.24
C SER A 832 8.83 -5.30 -28.40
N ALA A 833 8.12 -4.38 -27.75
CA ALA A 833 8.36 -2.94 -27.89
C ALA A 833 9.67 -2.49 -27.24
N VAL A 834 10.18 -3.28 -26.27
CA VAL A 834 11.35 -2.96 -25.44
C VAL A 834 12.47 -3.99 -25.56
N LYS A 835 12.54 -4.73 -26.67
CA LYS A 835 13.55 -5.77 -26.90
C LYS A 835 14.98 -5.21 -27.01
N GLY A 836 15.94 -5.90 -26.40
CA GLY A 836 17.37 -5.59 -26.44
C GLY A 836 17.74 -4.27 -25.75
N ILE A 837 19.02 -3.89 -25.85
CA ILE A 837 19.53 -2.67 -25.21
C ILE A 837 18.89 -1.39 -25.77
N GLU A 838 18.55 -1.37 -27.07
CA GLU A 838 17.82 -0.24 -27.67
C GLU A 838 16.43 -0.10 -27.08
N GLY A 839 15.72 -1.21 -26.84
CA GLY A 839 14.45 -1.19 -26.14
C GLY A 839 14.57 -0.71 -24.68
N SER A 840 15.66 -1.05 -23.99
CA SER A 840 15.96 -0.48 -22.67
C SER A 840 16.16 1.04 -22.75
N ARG A 841 16.91 1.54 -23.74
CA ARG A 841 17.11 2.98 -23.93
C ARG A 841 15.81 3.70 -24.26
N LYS A 842 14.95 3.12 -25.11
CA LYS A 842 13.62 3.68 -25.41
C LYS A 842 12.75 3.78 -24.16
N LEU A 843 12.68 2.72 -23.35
CA LEU A 843 11.91 2.74 -22.11
C LEU A 843 12.46 3.76 -21.10
N LEU A 844 13.78 3.93 -21.04
CA LEU A 844 14.41 4.98 -20.24
C LEU A 844 14.02 6.38 -20.74
N GLU A 845 14.12 6.64 -22.05
CA GLU A 845 13.74 7.94 -22.62
C GLU A 845 12.25 8.25 -22.47
N LEU A 846 11.37 7.24 -22.59
CA LEU A 846 9.95 7.38 -22.28
C LEU A 846 9.75 7.81 -20.82
N THR A 847 10.45 7.14 -19.88
CA THR A 847 10.43 7.49 -18.46
C THR A 847 10.93 8.92 -18.23
N ARG A 848 12.06 9.30 -18.85
CA ARG A 848 12.65 10.65 -18.76
C ARG A 848 11.71 11.70 -19.30
N ALA A 849 11.06 11.46 -20.42
CA ALA A 849 10.12 12.39 -21.02
C ALA A 849 8.99 12.72 -20.04
N TYR A 850 8.47 11.73 -19.32
CA TYR A 850 7.45 11.97 -18.31
C TYR A 850 8.00 12.71 -17.08
N MET A 851 9.14 12.27 -16.53
CA MET A 851 9.75 12.90 -15.36
C MET A 851 10.16 14.35 -15.60
N ARG A 852 10.73 14.67 -16.77
CA ARG A 852 11.16 16.03 -17.15
C ARG A 852 10.00 17.01 -17.30
N ARG A 853 8.77 16.51 -17.49
CA ARG A 853 7.55 17.33 -17.50
C ARG A 853 7.00 17.63 -16.11
N GLY A 854 7.68 17.17 -15.05
CA GLY A 854 7.24 17.38 -13.67
C GLY A 854 6.25 16.34 -13.17
N ALA A 855 6.11 15.21 -13.88
CA ALA A 855 5.32 14.11 -13.37
C ALA A 855 5.98 13.46 -12.15
N PHE A 856 5.17 13.00 -11.19
CA PHE A 856 5.65 12.39 -9.96
C PHE A 856 6.09 10.94 -10.14
N HIS A 857 5.30 10.07 -10.79
CA HIS A 857 5.59 8.64 -10.79
C HIS A 857 5.07 7.90 -12.03
N ILE A 858 5.85 6.89 -12.47
CA ILE A 858 5.42 5.88 -13.44
C ILE A 858 5.95 4.48 -13.07
N GLN A 859 5.14 3.46 -13.35
CA GLN A 859 5.52 2.05 -13.25
C GLN A 859 4.96 1.25 -14.42
N TYR A 860 5.59 0.11 -14.70
CA TYR A 860 5.35 -0.63 -15.93
C TYR A 860 4.90 -2.07 -15.67
N ASN A 861 4.00 -2.56 -16.51
CA ASN A 861 3.88 -3.99 -16.79
C ASN A 861 4.57 -4.28 -18.12
N ILE A 862 5.55 -5.19 -18.13
CA ILE A 862 6.16 -5.73 -19.36
C ILE A 862 5.64 -7.15 -19.55
N VAL A 863 4.53 -7.27 -20.28
CA VAL A 863 3.79 -8.53 -20.40
C VAL A 863 2.91 -8.51 -21.65
N ASP A 864 2.78 -9.66 -22.30
CA ASP A 864 1.78 -9.90 -23.32
C ASP A 864 0.45 -10.24 -22.64
N SER A 865 -0.61 -9.49 -22.92
CA SER A 865 -1.94 -9.73 -22.34
C SER A 865 -2.50 -11.13 -22.62
N LYS A 866 -2.00 -11.84 -23.65
CA LYS A 866 -2.34 -13.25 -23.90
C LYS A 866 -1.86 -14.16 -22.76
N ILE A 867 -0.67 -13.90 -22.21
CA ILE A 867 -0.15 -14.63 -21.04
C ILE A 867 -1.07 -14.43 -19.84
N LEU A 868 -1.58 -13.21 -19.62
CA LEU A 868 -2.49 -12.93 -18.50
C LEU A 868 -3.84 -13.64 -18.64
N LYS A 869 -4.38 -13.68 -19.86
CA LYS A 869 -5.61 -14.41 -20.16
C LYS A 869 -5.42 -15.92 -19.96
N ASP A 870 -4.30 -16.47 -20.42
CA ASP A 870 -3.97 -17.89 -20.21
C ASP A 870 -3.77 -18.20 -18.73
N ALA A 871 -3.05 -17.36 -17.99
CA ALA A 871 -2.85 -17.50 -16.56
C ALA A 871 -4.14 -17.34 -15.74
N GLN A 872 -5.14 -16.62 -16.24
CA GLN A 872 -6.47 -16.58 -15.62
C GLN A 872 -7.25 -17.88 -15.85
N ALA A 873 -7.13 -18.50 -17.04
CA ALA A 873 -7.79 -19.75 -17.39
C ALA A 873 -7.11 -20.98 -16.77
N HIS A 874 -5.78 -20.95 -16.67
CA HIS A 874 -4.91 -22.05 -16.25
C HIS A 874 -3.93 -21.62 -15.13
N PRO A 875 -4.42 -21.11 -14.00
CA PRO A 875 -3.57 -20.54 -12.94
C PRO A 875 -2.53 -21.52 -12.36
N GLU A 876 -2.77 -22.83 -12.44
CA GLU A 876 -1.85 -23.89 -12.02
C GLU A 876 -0.50 -23.86 -12.76
N ASN A 877 -0.47 -23.32 -13.98
CA ASN A 877 0.74 -23.21 -14.80
C ASN A 877 1.57 -21.96 -14.50
N TYR A 878 1.05 -21.05 -13.65
CA TYR A 878 1.58 -19.69 -13.47
C TYR A 878 1.77 -19.32 -12.00
N ARG A 879 2.20 -20.28 -11.16
CA ARG A 879 2.37 -20.06 -9.71
C ARG A 879 3.30 -18.88 -9.38
N ASP A 880 4.33 -18.67 -10.17
CA ASP A 880 5.37 -17.64 -10.00
C ASP A 880 5.16 -16.40 -10.87
N LEU A 881 4.08 -16.34 -11.67
CA LEU A 881 3.80 -15.18 -12.51
C LEU A 881 3.54 -13.95 -11.62
N LEU A 882 4.42 -12.97 -11.73
CA LEU A 882 4.31 -11.69 -11.04
C LEU A 882 3.75 -10.63 -11.99
N ILE A 883 2.88 -9.78 -11.45
CA ILE A 883 2.30 -8.65 -12.17
C ILE A 883 2.31 -7.39 -11.30
N ARG A 884 2.44 -6.22 -11.93
CA ARG A 884 2.26 -4.92 -11.30
C ARG A 884 0.77 -4.57 -11.28
N VAL A 885 0.26 -4.16 -10.12
CA VAL A 885 -1.12 -3.67 -9.96
C VAL A 885 -1.09 -2.15 -9.88
N ALA A 886 -0.94 -1.59 -8.68
CA ALA A 886 -0.80 -0.15 -8.49
C ALA A 886 0.03 0.15 -7.25
N GLY A 887 1.35 0.32 -7.43
CA GLY A 887 2.28 0.59 -6.34
C GLY A 887 2.86 -0.66 -5.69
N PHE A 888 2.41 -1.85 -6.12
CA PHE A 888 2.94 -3.13 -5.67
C PHE A 888 2.94 -4.17 -6.79
N THR A 889 3.74 -5.21 -6.57
CA THR A 889 3.80 -6.43 -7.37
C THR A 889 3.18 -7.57 -6.56
N GLN A 890 2.45 -8.47 -7.21
CA GLN A 890 1.87 -9.64 -6.56
C GLN A 890 1.86 -10.86 -7.49
N TYR A 891 1.84 -12.07 -6.91
CA TYR A 891 1.60 -13.29 -7.66
C TYR A 891 0.20 -13.27 -8.25
N TRP A 892 0.09 -13.51 -9.56
CA TRP A 892 -1.15 -13.48 -10.32
C TRP A 892 -2.25 -14.35 -9.67
N VAL A 893 -1.88 -15.54 -9.21
CA VAL A 893 -2.79 -16.52 -8.60
C VAL A 893 -3.31 -16.10 -7.22
N GLU A 894 -2.68 -15.12 -6.56
CA GLU A 894 -3.12 -14.57 -5.27
C GLU A 894 -4.04 -13.34 -5.45
N LEU A 895 -4.16 -12.79 -6.67
CA LEU A 895 -5.01 -11.65 -6.99
C LEU A 895 -6.48 -12.04 -7.19
N GLY A 896 -7.40 -11.20 -6.71
CA GLY A 896 -8.83 -11.36 -6.97
C GLY A 896 -9.17 -11.07 -8.43
N LYS A 897 -10.20 -11.76 -8.95
CA LYS A 897 -10.63 -11.65 -10.36
C LYS A 897 -10.91 -10.21 -10.81
N GLN A 898 -11.43 -9.36 -9.91
CA GLN A 898 -11.67 -7.93 -10.18
C GLN A 898 -10.41 -7.22 -10.68
N ILE A 899 -9.30 -7.41 -9.97
CA ILE A 899 -8.01 -6.80 -10.29
C ILE A 899 -7.37 -7.50 -11.49
N GLN A 900 -7.52 -8.82 -11.62
CA GLN A 900 -7.03 -9.54 -12.81
C GLN A 900 -7.68 -9.02 -14.10
N ASP A 901 -9.02 -8.89 -14.11
CA ASP A 901 -9.77 -8.38 -15.27
C ASP A 901 -9.36 -6.94 -15.62
N GLU A 902 -9.11 -6.10 -14.61
CA GLU A 902 -8.63 -4.72 -14.78
C GLU A 902 -7.25 -4.68 -15.44
N VAL A 903 -6.26 -5.41 -14.89
CA VAL A 903 -4.89 -5.43 -15.42
C VAL A 903 -4.85 -6.00 -16.86
N ILE A 904 -5.67 -7.00 -17.16
CA ILE A 904 -5.86 -7.50 -18.53
C ILE A 904 -6.39 -6.41 -19.44
N ALA A 905 -7.34 -5.60 -18.97
CA ALA A 905 -8.00 -4.56 -19.77
C ALA A 905 -7.12 -3.34 -20.05
N ARG A 906 -6.13 -3.01 -19.21
CA ARG A 906 -5.23 -1.86 -19.43
C ARG A 906 -4.72 -1.82 -20.87
N THR A 907 -4.63 -0.62 -21.44
CA THR A 907 -4.12 -0.42 -22.80
C THR A 907 -2.70 -0.97 -22.91
N GLU A 908 -2.48 -1.87 -23.87
CA GLU A 908 -1.18 -2.46 -24.18
C GLU A 908 -0.50 -1.65 -25.28
N TYR A 909 0.67 -1.10 -24.95
CA TYR A 909 1.50 -0.34 -25.88
C TYR A 909 2.47 -1.28 -26.59
N GLU A 910 2.25 -1.44 -27.89
CA GLU A 910 3.04 -2.33 -28.76
C GLU A 910 4.12 -1.55 -29.53
N GLU A 911 3.98 -0.22 -29.54
CA GLU A 911 4.95 0.77 -30.02
C GLU A 911 5.09 1.87 -28.96
N VAL A 912 6.34 2.20 -28.57
CA VAL A 912 6.68 3.21 -27.56
C VAL A 912 7.78 4.16 -28.01
#